data_AF-A0A137P8K9-F1
#
_entry.id   AF-A0A137P8K9-F1
#
_cell.length_a   1.000
_cell.length_b   1.000
_cell.length_c   1.000
_cell.angle_alpha   90.00
_cell.angle_beta   90.00
_cell.angle_gamma   90.00
#
_symmetry.space_group_name_H-M   'P 1'
#
loop_
_entity.id
_entity.type
_entity.pdbx_description
1 polymer ?
#
loop_
_entity_poly.entity_id
_entity_poly.type
_entity_poly.pdbx_seq_one_letter_code
_entity_poly.pdbx_strand_id
1 'polypeptide(L)'
;MDRLFSYQNRNEQTHRSNLNDQLQHLINQGAPITEIKDLLTANHHTLQDFTLLPYIIQKMRSILKRVQKEFNNSPEMNHDPNLDKPGDISVQMRIPPKMNFLYGALELADQLYWLVTIENITLDQLVQSIYHQVFQSENSFESGLEKDNLILWWIVQLFYIDYIANNVMPQDFQTNQEIFTKMVALYNTNQVLSKDGCYLRDLALQCAMALQSANIPDRSGLKRRHPTLITAIPYSQMCTAIQSYFNTNFKLKSTNSNIFNKLSVQDLHRISITSLSRKSMVPITMYVSLVPNHYFEFIGAGYLEAKFLKGNSISFEAIDYTNIGAKQELLSLIYSMMLDYTKGPCLPQGRSKDITCVAPNVLDAVFKLVYNAPHSVELILETMLQSFFPQILQSYYQNDQSLKPSAPTLIDIVNFVNQNVQIYAQIAQPNANSVASLLQIFGNPASTELFLPTVWKSVWKTNTFTKEQRDLIRAVLISFGPKYKYDNTSTLIWYVLYNHKDDSPEDTALAYQRISQWIFDFQLISFNHVIFTLACHHTLLTESDQHLTKSRWELTRYLLFTNQEFINRYNYWQSLNINAQIWKEDEFNKKYQQYLDKYPEFFEFENYSYEGKLPSQTPTPNLSPKVQLRLPMYYNNELIRFSQLLESIITGWIENGQVAILIRFLSTFPSIIKLNPFEFDLILDTLNYFESCEWFHSGALKQFCQTLTPIDYPFSKIFSSYIWGDKSGQQGQQVELKDFNRDYFNSCVLRVVDSFDPSNNFLTSTTTQLLPPKQYSEIPNQSLLALKLSQLEILACPLPIDKKIQYLIELIANPGGMEIALVNIKALGLIISGLPFKSYLIPVVNHLVGLLQMGGSEVLKLGPKLEYSGGNGSDFVLNYTIKKLSKEDKDFNWPFLQSQQQVGLTPTIDEFLQTTLLTPINQNFSNFNVNNFSTYQTLMHHILQNLNYFEFNNLIQALNSLQTLIFTDRQLIYIISLLTPLLARIRNDQDLTEMFSVAILGFIDNFVMVNSQLKDLTPGLDLVIGFITYLKFYVLKKGDGSEENEADMRFLKLRGLIQQLELKWSLNGVDNLLVYNTVNLFN
;
A
#
# COMPACT_ATOMS: atom_id res chain seq x y z
N MET A 1 29.27 4.74 36.87
CA MET A 1 29.47 3.53 36.06
C MET A 1 28.34 2.53 36.23
N ASP A 2 27.99 2.08 37.44
CA ASP A 2 26.83 1.17 37.61
C ASP A 2 25.48 1.82 37.28
N ARG A 3 25.31 3.12 37.57
CA ARG A 3 24.14 3.90 37.13
C ARG A 3 24.06 4.03 35.60
N LEU A 4 25.22 4.10 34.93
CA LEU A 4 25.41 4.16 33.48
C LEU A 4 24.97 2.84 32.81
N PHE A 5 25.38 1.69 33.36
CA PHE A 5 24.93 0.36 32.93
C PHE A 5 23.45 0.13 33.20
N SER A 6 22.93 0.59 34.34
CA SER A 6 21.49 0.48 34.63
C SER A 6 20.61 1.34 33.71
N TYR A 7 21.15 2.45 33.18
CA TYR A 7 20.44 3.35 32.28
C TYR A 7 20.57 2.94 30.81
N GLN A 8 21.74 2.47 30.35
CA GLN A 8 21.87 1.81 29.04
C GLN A 8 20.95 0.59 28.96
N ASN A 9 20.86 -0.21 30.03
CA ASN A 9 19.88 -1.29 30.10
C ASN A 9 18.43 -0.79 30.06
N ARG A 10 18.12 0.41 30.58
CA ARG A 10 16.76 1.00 30.49
C ARG A 10 16.46 1.55 29.10
N ASN A 11 17.40 2.23 28.45
CA ASN A 11 17.24 2.72 27.08
C ASN A 11 17.21 1.55 26.08
N GLU A 12 18.03 0.52 26.27
CA GLU A 12 17.91 -0.73 25.52
C GLU A 12 16.57 -1.42 25.79
N GLN A 13 16.04 -1.38 27.02
CA GLN A 13 14.72 -1.92 27.34
C GLN A 13 13.57 -1.13 26.70
N THR A 14 13.63 0.21 26.63
CA THR A 14 12.62 1.04 25.95
C THR A 14 12.74 1.00 24.42
N HIS A 15 13.95 0.94 23.87
CA HIS A 15 14.16 0.70 22.44
C HIS A 15 13.70 -0.70 22.04
N ARG A 16 13.98 -1.72 22.86
CA ARG A 16 13.46 -3.08 22.65
C ARG A 16 11.94 -3.13 22.82
N SER A 17 11.33 -2.47 23.81
CA SER A 17 9.87 -2.45 23.93
C SER A 17 9.21 -1.76 22.74
N ASN A 18 9.78 -0.65 22.24
CA ASN A 18 9.29 0.04 21.05
C ASN A 18 9.45 -0.81 19.78
N LEU A 19 10.59 -1.49 19.60
CA LEU A 19 10.80 -2.43 18.49
C LEU A 19 9.80 -3.58 18.56
N ASN A 20 9.58 -4.15 19.74
CA ASN A 20 8.66 -5.25 19.95
C ASN A 20 7.22 -4.83 19.61
N ASP A 21 6.78 -3.65 20.06
CA ASP A 21 5.43 -3.14 19.77
C ASP A 21 5.26 -2.84 18.27
N GLN A 22 6.28 -2.28 17.62
CA GLN A 22 6.28 -2.03 16.16
C GLN A 22 6.22 -3.32 15.36
N LEU A 23 7.06 -4.30 15.69
CA LEU A 23 7.05 -5.63 15.05
C LEU A 23 5.71 -6.33 15.26
N GLN A 24 5.15 -6.27 16.46
CA GLN A 24 3.83 -6.83 16.74
C GLN A 24 2.75 -6.17 15.86
N HIS A 25 2.82 -4.86 15.66
CA HIS A 25 1.89 -4.13 14.81
C HIS A 25 2.00 -4.53 13.34
N LEU A 26 3.22 -4.60 12.80
CA LEU A 26 3.48 -5.00 11.41
C LEU A 26 3.01 -6.44 11.14
N ILE A 27 3.33 -7.36 12.06
CA ILE A 27 2.89 -8.76 11.96
C ILE A 27 1.37 -8.84 12.01
N ASN A 28 0.71 -8.11 12.91
CA ASN A 28 -0.76 -8.05 12.98
C ASN A 28 -1.39 -7.46 11.72
N GLN A 29 -0.75 -6.49 11.08
CA GLN A 29 -1.22 -5.86 9.85
C GLN A 29 -0.96 -6.68 8.59
N GLY A 30 -0.17 -7.75 8.66
CA GLY A 30 0.21 -8.52 7.47
C GLY A 30 1.16 -7.74 6.57
N ALA A 31 2.05 -6.94 7.16
CA ALA A 31 3.04 -6.16 6.43
C ALA A 31 3.94 -7.05 5.56
N PRO A 32 4.38 -6.57 4.38
CA PRO A 32 5.31 -7.31 3.54
C PRO A 32 6.63 -7.54 4.27
N ILE A 33 7.32 -8.61 3.87
CA ILE A 33 8.56 -9.05 4.51
C ILE A 33 9.67 -8.02 4.36
N THR A 34 9.69 -7.28 3.25
CA THR A 34 10.61 -6.17 3.02
C THR A 34 10.56 -5.16 4.16
N GLU A 35 9.37 -4.75 4.59
CA GLU A 35 9.21 -3.82 5.72
C GLU A 35 9.72 -4.41 7.04
N ILE A 36 9.49 -5.71 7.28
CA ILE A 36 10.00 -6.39 8.48
C ILE A 36 11.54 -6.49 8.43
N LYS A 37 12.12 -6.82 7.27
CA LYS A 37 13.56 -6.86 7.04
C LYS A 37 14.19 -5.49 7.23
N ASP A 38 13.57 -4.45 6.68
CA ASP A 38 14.06 -3.08 6.77
C ASP A 38 14.05 -2.59 8.21
N LEU A 39 12.97 -2.88 8.96
CA LEU A 39 12.90 -2.55 10.39
C LEU A 39 13.96 -3.30 11.21
N LEU A 40 14.17 -4.60 10.97
CA LEU A 40 15.20 -5.36 11.66
C LEU A 40 16.60 -4.84 11.31
N THR A 41 16.86 -4.57 10.04
CA THR A 41 18.15 -4.05 9.56
C THR A 41 18.44 -2.67 10.13
N ALA A 42 17.44 -1.79 10.21
CA ALA A 42 17.55 -0.48 10.85
C ALA A 42 17.91 -0.58 12.34
N ASN A 43 17.54 -1.68 12.99
CA ASN A 43 17.87 -1.98 14.39
C ASN A 43 19.06 -2.95 14.53
N HIS A 44 19.87 -3.12 13.47
CA HIS A 44 21.07 -3.97 13.45
C HIS A 44 20.81 -5.47 13.71
N HIS A 45 19.60 -5.95 13.43
CA HIS A 45 19.24 -7.36 13.51
C HIS A 45 19.08 -7.97 12.12
N THR A 46 19.45 -9.24 11.97
CA THR A 46 19.08 -10.04 10.78
C THR A 46 17.87 -10.91 11.08
N LEU A 47 17.15 -11.32 10.04
CA LEU A 47 16.07 -12.30 10.16
C LEU A 47 16.53 -13.66 10.68
N GLN A 48 17.83 -14.00 10.57
CA GLN A 48 18.36 -15.27 11.08
C GLN A 48 18.64 -15.20 12.59
N ASP A 49 19.01 -14.02 13.09
CA ASP A 49 19.37 -13.81 14.50
C ASP A 49 18.15 -13.49 15.39
N PHE A 50 17.02 -13.08 14.79
CA PHE A 50 15.83 -12.63 15.52
C PHE A 50 14.62 -13.56 15.28
N THR A 51 14.18 -14.28 16.31
CA THR A 51 13.00 -15.16 16.23
C THR A 51 11.69 -14.40 16.33
N LEU A 52 10.83 -14.52 15.31
CA LEU A 52 9.52 -13.86 15.26
C LEU A 52 8.40 -14.66 15.98
N LEU A 53 8.73 -15.82 16.56
CA LEU A 53 7.79 -16.74 17.21
C LEU A 53 6.90 -16.11 18.30
N PRO A 54 7.40 -15.27 19.23
CA PRO A 54 6.55 -14.67 20.28
C PRO A 54 5.42 -13.80 19.69
N TYR A 55 5.73 -13.05 18.64
CA TYR A 55 4.78 -12.13 18.00
C TYR A 55 3.69 -12.86 17.23
N ILE A 56 4.07 -13.96 16.58
CA ILE A 56 3.15 -14.85 15.89
C ILE A 56 2.20 -15.53 16.89
N ILE A 57 2.71 -15.99 18.03
CA ILE A 57 1.87 -16.57 19.09
C ILE A 57 0.88 -15.52 19.64
N GLN A 58 1.31 -14.26 19.79
CA GLN A 58 0.41 -13.17 20.18
C GLN A 58 -0.67 -12.90 19.12
N LYS A 59 -0.32 -12.91 17.82
CA LYS A 59 -1.30 -12.80 16.72
C LYS A 59 -2.28 -13.98 16.73
N MET A 60 -1.80 -15.21 16.90
CA MET A 60 -2.62 -16.41 17.06
C MET A 60 -3.63 -16.25 18.20
N ARG A 61 -3.17 -15.77 19.37
CA ARG A 61 -4.01 -15.51 20.55
C ARG A 61 -5.11 -14.50 20.25
N SER A 62 -4.78 -13.39 19.58
CA SER A 62 -5.74 -12.34 19.20
C SER A 62 -6.82 -12.87 18.25
N ILE A 63 -6.42 -13.63 17.23
CA ILE A 63 -7.35 -14.25 16.28
C ILE A 63 -8.27 -15.25 17.03
N LEU A 64 -7.71 -16.15 17.83
CA LEU A 64 -8.47 -17.15 18.57
C LEU A 64 -9.53 -16.54 19.50
N LYS A 65 -9.14 -15.57 20.34
CA LYS A 65 -10.08 -14.88 21.26
C LYS A 65 -11.25 -14.25 20.49
N ARG A 66 -10.98 -13.69 19.31
CA ARG A 66 -12.01 -13.09 18.46
C ARG A 66 -12.94 -14.15 17.86
N VAL A 67 -12.37 -15.21 17.27
CA VAL A 67 -13.14 -16.33 16.73
C VAL A 67 -14.09 -16.87 17.79
N GLN A 68 -13.58 -17.13 18.99
CA GLN A 68 -14.39 -17.61 20.13
C GLN A 68 -15.50 -16.61 20.51
N LYS A 69 -15.21 -15.30 20.55
CA LYS A 69 -16.22 -14.26 20.82
C LYS A 69 -17.33 -14.22 19.76
N GLU A 70 -17.00 -14.38 18.47
CA GLU A 70 -18.00 -14.41 17.39
C GLU A 70 -18.93 -15.62 17.49
N PHE A 71 -18.37 -16.77 17.84
CA PHE A 71 -19.12 -18.02 18.00
C PHE A 71 -19.95 -18.06 19.27
N ASN A 72 -19.44 -17.54 20.39
CA ASN A 72 -20.17 -17.48 21.66
C ASN A 72 -21.38 -16.52 21.62
N ASN A 73 -21.33 -15.48 20.79
CA ASN A 73 -22.39 -14.48 20.63
C ASN A 73 -23.41 -14.82 19.53
N SER A 74 -23.24 -15.93 18.82
CA SER A 74 -24.18 -16.35 17.78
C SER A 74 -25.38 -17.08 18.42
N PRO A 75 -26.63 -16.76 18.03
CA PRO A 75 -27.80 -17.49 18.52
C PRO A 75 -27.61 -18.97 18.21
N GLU A 76 -27.89 -19.82 19.20
CA GLU A 76 -27.66 -21.26 19.15
C GLU A 76 -28.13 -21.82 17.80
N MET A 77 -27.22 -22.40 17.01
CA MET A 77 -27.66 -23.32 15.96
C MET A 77 -28.41 -24.44 16.68
N ASN A 78 -29.73 -24.52 16.48
CA ASN A 78 -30.57 -25.56 17.08
C ASN A 78 -29.89 -26.92 16.89
N HIS A 79 -29.56 -27.56 18.01
CA HIS A 79 -29.00 -28.91 18.04
C HIS A 79 -30.02 -29.85 17.38
N ASP A 80 -29.78 -30.27 16.13
CA ASP A 80 -30.53 -31.38 15.55
C ASP A 80 -29.77 -32.68 15.87
N PRO A 81 -30.23 -33.47 16.86
CA PRO A 81 -29.56 -34.70 17.27
C PRO A 81 -29.56 -35.80 16.19
N ASN A 82 -30.27 -35.61 15.07
CA ASN A 82 -30.27 -36.56 13.96
C ASN A 82 -29.07 -36.39 13.00
N LEU A 83 -28.33 -35.28 13.06
CA LEU A 83 -27.12 -35.04 12.25
C LEU A 83 -25.86 -35.75 12.79
N ASP A 84 -25.90 -36.27 14.02
CA ASP A 84 -24.72 -36.76 14.75
C ASP A 84 -24.49 -38.29 14.64
N LYS A 85 -25.10 -38.98 13.67
CA LYS A 85 -24.76 -40.39 13.40
C LYS A 85 -23.56 -40.50 12.46
N PRO A 86 -22.35 -40.87 12.93
CA PRO A 86 -21.23 -41.18 12.06
C PRO A 86 -21.60 -42.42 11.21
N GLY A 87 -21.99 -42.19 9.96
CA GLY A 87 -22.37 -43.26 9.04
C GLY A 87 -23.42 -42.88 7.99
N ASP A 88 -24.19 -41.80 8.17
CA ASP A 88 -25.18 -41.39 7.16
C ASP A 88 -24.53 -40.55 6.04
N ILE A 89 -24.60 -41.08 4.82
CA ILE A 89 -23.79 -40.67 3.65
C ILE A 89 -24.31 -39.35 3.03
N SER A 90 -25.43 -38.82 3.51
CA SER A 90 -25.96 -37.49 3.15
C SER A 90 -25.32 -36.39 4.02
N VAL A 91 -24.02 -36.14 3.82
CA VAL A 91 -23.21 -35.23 4.64
C VAL A 91 -23.65 -33.77 4.47
N GLN A 92 -24.66 -33.34 5.22
CA GLN A 92 -24.86 -31.91 5.53
C GLN A 92 -23.77 -31.50 6.51
N MET A 93 -22.80 -30.72 6.03
CA MET A 93 -21.76 -30.18 6.90
C MET A 93 -22.32 -29.03 7.73
N ARG A 94 -21.95 -29.00 9.02
CA ARG A 94 -22.19 -27.84 9.87
C ARG A 94 -21.26 -26.71 9.40
N ILE A 95 -21.85 -25.58 9.04
CA ILE A 95 -21.14 -24.40 8.52
C ILE A 95 -21.67 -23.16 9.25
N PRO A 96 -20.79 -22.40 9.91
CA PRO A 96 -21.13 -21.11 10.49
C PRO A 96 -21.77 -20.12 9.50
N PRO A 97 -22.76 -19.30 9.92
CA PRO A 97 -23.32 -18.25 9.07
C PRO A 97 -22.33 -17.10 8.81
N LYS A 98 -21.28 -16.96 9.64
CA LYS A 98 -20.22 -15.96 9.48
C LYS A 98 -18.87 -16.69 9.36
N MET A 99 -18.22 -16.57 8.20
CA MET A 99 -16.91 -17.18 7.90
C MET A 99 -15.77 -16.14 7.82
N ASN A 100 -16.04 -14.96 8.36
CA ASN A 100 -15.16 -13.81 8.37
C ASN A 100 -13.77 -14.09 8.99
N PHE A 101 -13.69 -15.02 9.94
CA PHE A 101 -12.42 -15.43 10.56
C PHE A 101 -11.46 -16.13 9.59
N LEU A 102 -11.95 -16.71 8.49
CA LEU A 102 -11.15 -17.55 7.59
C LEU A 102 -10.01 -16.75 6.93
N TYR A 103 -10.23 -15.48 6.57
CA TYR A 103 -9.19 -14.65 5.96
C TYR A 103 -8.04 -14.37 6.94
N GLY A 104 -8.33 -14.04 8.19
CA GLY A 104 -7.31 -13.87 9.22
C GLY A 104 -6.57 -15.18 9.53
N ALA A 105 -7.27 -16.31 9.49
CA ALA A 105 -6.66 -17.63 9.66
C ALA A 105 -5.75 -18.01 8.48
N LEU A 106 -6.15 -17.72 7.24
CA LEU A 106 -5.36 -17.96 6.02
C LEU A 106 -4.12 -17.05 5.96
N GLU A 107 -4.26 -15.77 6.29
CA GLU A 107 -3.12 -14.83 6.35
C GLU A 107 -2.07 -15.29 7.36
N LEU A 108 -2.49 -15.66 8.57
CA LEU A 108 -1.58 -16.18 9.58
C LEU A 108 -0.94 -17.51 9.14
N ALA A 109 -1.71 -18.36 8.46
CA ALA A 109 -1.19 -19.61 7.93
C ALA A 109 -0.11 -19.36 6.85
N ASP A 110 -0.28 -18.36 5.98
CA ASP A 110 0.67 -17.99 4.92
C ASP A 110 1.97 -17.47 5.53
N GLN A 111 1.87 -16.58 6.53
CA GLN A 111 3.02 -16.09 7.30
C GLN A 111 3.75 -17.21 8.03
N LEU A 112 3.02 -18.11 8.70
CA LEU A 112 3.59 -19.29 9.37
C LEU A 112 4.30 -20.21 8.39
N TYR A 113 3.67 -20.50 7.25
CA TYR A 113 4.25 -21.35 6.21
C TYR A 113 5.58 -20.78 5.72
N TRP A 114 5.63 -19.47 5.45
CA TRP A 114 6.84 -18.78 5.04
C TRP A 114 7.93 -18.79 6.13
N LEU A 115 7.61 -18.40 7.37
CA LEU A 115 8.57 -18.34 8.49
C LEU A 115 9.24 -19.70 8.76
N VAL A 116 8.49 -20.78 8.54
CA VAL A 116 9.00 -22.15 8.69
C VAL A 116 9.80 -22.58 7.47
N THR A 117 9.42 -22.14 6.27
CA THR A 117 10.15 -22.43 5.02
C THR A 117 11.54 -21.77 5.01
N ILE A 118 11.67 -20.56 5.56
CA ILE A 118 12.96 -19.84 5.69
C ILE A 118 13.76 -20.24 6.94
N GLU A 119 13.28 -21.21 7.72
CA GLU A 119 13.90 -21.70 8.95
C GLU A 119 14.02 -20.65 10.09
N ASN A 120 13.25 -19.56 10.09
CA ASN A 120 13.18 -18.63 11.24
C ASN A 120 12.47 -19.27 12.44
N ILE A 121 11.51 -20.15 12.18
CA ILE A 121 10.75 -20.90 13.20
C ILE A 121 10.77 -22.39 12.83
N THR A 122 11.13 -23.26 13.77
CA THR A 122 10.98 -24.71 13.58
C THR A 122 9.61 -25.21 14.04
N LEU A 123 9.13 -26.30 13.43
CA LEU A 123 7.83 -26.91 13.81
C LEU A 123 7.80 -27.30 15.30
N ASP A 124 8.89 -27.86 15.81
CA ASP A 124 8.97 -28.29 17.22
C ASP A 124 8.87 -27.09 18.18
N GLN A 125 9.64 -26.02 17.95
CA GLN A 125 9.57 -24.78 18.75
C GLN A 125 8.18 -24.17 18.75
N LEU A 126 7.50 -24.15 17.61
CA LEU A 126 6.13 -23.65 17.48
C LEU A 126 5.16 -24.50 18.31
N VAL A 127 5.15 -25.82 18.11
CA VAL A 127 4.23 -26.74 18.81
C VAL A 127 4.49 -26.72 20.32
N GLN A 128 5.75 -26.71 20.75
CA GLN A 128 6.13 -26.63 22.15
C GLN A 128 5.66 -25.33 22.80
N SER A 129 5.86 -24.19 22.13
CA SER A 129 5.44 -22.89 22.65
C SER A 129 3.91 -22.79 22.76
N ILE A 130 3.17 -23.27 21.75
CA ILE A 130 1.71 -23.35 21.79
C ILE A 130 1.25 -24.25 22.94
N TYR A 131 1.84 -25.44 23.07
CA TYR A 131 1.49 -26.40 24.11
C TYR A 131 1.68 -25.79 25.51
N HIS A 132 2.81 -25.12 25.76
CA HIS A 132 3.03 -24.42 27.02
C HIS A 132 2.02 -23.30 27.26
N GLN A 133 1.65 -22.54 26.23
CA GLN A 133 0.66 -21.46 26.36
C GLN A 133 -0.76 -21.97 26.66
N VAL A 134 -1.11 -23.17 26.20
CA VAL A 134 -2.42 -23.80 26.46
C VAL A 134 -2.46 -24.48 27.83
N PHE A 135 -1.37 -25.12 28.25
CA PHE A 135 -1.30 -25.92 29.48
C PHE A 135 -0.47 -25.25 30.60
N GLN A 136 -0.32 -23.92 30.56
CA GLN A 136 0.44 -23.17 31.56
C GLN A 136 -0.07 -23.43 32.99
N SER A 137 0.85 -23.69 33.91
CA SER A 137 0.58 -23.85 35.35
C SER A 137 0.01 -22.57 35.95
N GLU A 138 -0.92 -22.68 36.91
CA GLU A 138 -1.71 -21.63 37.60
C GLU A 138 -0.96 -20.37 38.16
N ASN A 139 0.34 -20.23 37.93
CA ASN A 139 1.21 -19.17 38.47
C ASN A 139 1.61 -18.05 37.49
N SER A 140 1.19 -18.06 36.22
CA SER A 140 1.42 -16.95 35.29
C SER A 140 0.24 -15.98 35.26
N PHE A 141 0.51 -14.68 35.45
CA PHE A 141 -0.49 -13.60 35.39
C PHE A 141 -1.04 -13.34 33.97
N GLU A 142 -0.56 -14.05 32.94
CA GLU A 142 -1.05 -13.94 31.58
C GLU A 142 -2.18 -14.94 31.31
N SER A 143 -3.29 -14.48 30.74
CA SER A 143 -4.35 -15.37 30.25
C SER A 143 -3.77 -16.32 29.19
N GLY A 144 -3.68 -17.61 29.50
CA GLY A 144 -3.22 -18.65 28.56
C GLY A 144 -4.07 -18.74 27.28
N LEU A 145 -3.58 -19.50 26.30
CA LEU A 145 -4.36 -19.83 25.11
C LEU A 145 -5.44 -20.85 25.47
N GLU A 146 -6.69 -20.56 25.13
CA GLU A 146 -7.74 -21.57 25.24
C GLU A 146 -7.59 -22.64 24.16
N LYS A 147 -8.02 -23.86 24.50
CA LYS A 147 -7.94 -25.02 23.62
C LYS A 147 -8.92 -24.88 22.45
N ASP A 148 -8.42 -24.80 21.21
CA ASP A 148 -9.24 -24.64 19.99
C ASP A 148 -8.66 -25.44 18.80
N ASN A 149 -9.51 -26.12 18.02
CA ASN A 149 -9.11 -26.92 16.87
C ASN A 149 -8.52 -26.08 15.72
N LEU A 150 -8.74 -24.76 15.69
CA LEU A 150 -8.09 -23.85 14.74
C LEU A 150 -6.56 -23.86 14.88
N ILE A 151 -6.05 -24.08 16.10
CA ILE A 151 -4.61 -24.25 16.35
C ILE A 151 -4.05 -25.42 15.55
N LEU A 152 -4.76 -26.55 15.59
CA LEU A 152 -4.37 -27.74 14.83
C LEU A 152 -4.49 -27.49 13.33
N TRP A 153 -5.52 -26.76 12.90
CA TRP A 153 -5.67 -26.39 11.50
C TRP A 153 -4.45 -25.61 10.98
N TRP A 154 -3.90 -24.65 11.75
CA TRP A 154 -2.66 -23.94 11.39
C TRP A 154 -1.44 -24.85 11.31
N ILE A 155 -1.25 -25.73 12.32
CA ILE A 155 -0.10 -26.64 12.36
C ILE A 155 -0.10 -27.58 11.14
N VAL A 156 -1.26 -28.07 10.72
CA VAL A 156 -1.38 -29.01 9.59
C VAL A 156 -1.01 -28.38 8.25
N GLN A 157 -1.13 -27.06 8.10
CA GLN A 157 -0.66 -26.34 6.90
C GLN A 157 0.84 -26.56 6.68
N LEU A 158 1.62 -26.65 7.76
CA LEU A 158 3.08 -26.79 7.72
C LEU A 158 3.54 -28.18 7.28
N PHE A 159 2.66 -29.19 7.34
CA PHE A 159 3.00 -30.57 6.92
C PHE A 159 3.22 -30.69 5.40
N TYR A 160 2.90 -29.64 4.65
CA TYR A 160 3.08 -29.59 3.20
C TYR A 160 4.49 -29.14 2.79
N ILE A 161 5.23 -28.53 3.72
CA ILE A 161 6.64 -28.16 3.52
C ILE A 161 7.46 -29.45 3.39
N ASP A 162 8.20 -29.58 2.28
CA ASP A 162 8.90 -30.83 1.93
C ASP A 162 9.89 -31.28 3.01
N TYR A 163 10.61 -30.35 3.63
CA TYR A 163 11.51 -30.64 4.75
C TYR A 163 10.77 -31.26 5.95
N ILE A 164 9.59 -30.74 6.31
CA ILE A 164 8.78 -31.26 7.43
C ILE A 164 8.18 -32.62 7.09
N ALA A 165 7.62 -32.75 5.88
CA ALA A 165 6.97 -33.96 5.43
C ALA A 165 7.93 -35.16 5.35
N ASN A 166 9.16 -34.92 4.89
CA ASN A 166 10.14 -35.97 4.60
C ASN A 166 11.16 -36.21 5.72
N ASN A 167 11.43 -35.21 6.57
CA ASN A 167 12.44 -35.32 7.63
C ASN A 167 11.83 -35.28 9.03
N VAL A 168 11.13 -34.19 9.38
CA VAL A 168 10.71 -33.93 10.77
C VAL A 168 9.65 -34.92 11.26
N MET A 169 8.52 -35.04 10.54
CA MET A 169 7.42 -35.91 10.96
C MET A 169 7.79 -37.40 10.94
N PRO A 170 8.49 -37.93 9.91
CA PRO A 170 8.98 -39.31 9.95
C PRO A 170 9.89 -39.59 11.15
N GLN A 171 10.79 -38.66 11.49
CA GLN A 171 11.66 -38.80 12.67
C GLN A 171 10.87 -38.77 13.99
N ASP A 172 9.84 -37.92 14.11
CA ASP A 172 8.95 -37.89 15.28
C ASP A 172 8.24 -39.24 15.46
N PHE A 173 7.71 -39.83 14.38
CA PHE A 173 7.03 -41.13 14.44
C PHE A 173 7.96 -42.32 14.71
N GLN A 174 9.24 -42.22 14.35
CA GLN A 174 10.26 -43.24 14.64
C GLN A 174 10.78 -43.17 16.08
N THR A 175 10.72 -42.00 16.72
CA THR A 175 11.23 -41.78 18.08
C THR A 175 10.10 -41.84 19.11
N ASN A 176 9.85 -40.76 19.86
CA ASN A 176 8.90 -40.72 20.98
C ASN A 176 7.54 -40.12 20.61
N GLN A 177 7.31 -39.72 19.35
CA GLN A 177 6.08 -39.07 18.90
C GLN A 177 5.76 -37.82 19.72
N GLU A 178 6.77 -37.04 20.08
CA GLU A 178 6.63 -35.93 21.00
C GLU A 178 5.74 -34.82 20.39
N ILE A 179 5.98 -34.48 19.13
CA ILE A 179 5.17 -33.47 18.40
C ILE A 179 3.74 -33.98 18.25
N PHE A 180 3.57 -35.23 17.79
CA PHE A 180 2.25 -35.82 17.63
C PHE A 180 1.47 -35.90 18.95
N THR A 181 2.12 -36.27 20.06
CA THR A 181 1.49 -36.33 21.40
C THR A 181 0.94 -34.96 21.81
N LYS A 182 1.73 -33.90 21.63
CA LYS A 182 1.31 -32.52 21.93
C LYS A 182 0.13 -32.08 21.06
N MET A 183 0.15 -32.42 19.77
CA MET A 183 -1.00 -32.15 18.88
C MET A 183 -2.28 -32.87 19.33
N VAL A 184 -2.19 -34.14 19.72
CA VAL A 184 -3.36 -34.87 20.24
C VAL A 184 -3.88 -34.23 21.52
N ALA A 185 -3.00 -33.79 22.43
CA ALA A 185 -3.41 -33.12 23.65
C ALA A 185 -4.13 -31.79 23.38
N LEU A 186 -3.74 -31.05 22.34
CA LEU A 186 -4.37 -29.79 21.91
C LEU A 186 -5.77 -29.95 21.29
N TYR A 187 -6.19 -31.17 20.91
CA TYR A 187 -7.48 -31.40 20.23
C TYR A 187 -8.70 -31.21 21.13
N ASN A 188 -9.59 -30.28 20.79
CA ASN A 188 -10.80 -29.96 21.54
C ASN A 188 -11.99 -30.79 21.05
N THR A 189 -12.38 -31.78 21.85
CA THR A 189 -13.53 -32.66 21.56
C THR A 189 -14.87 -31.94 21.66
N ASN A 190 -14.96 -30.89 22.49
CA ASN A 190 -16.21 -30.21 22.73
C ASN A 190 -16.63 -29.38 21.52
N GLN A 191 -15.70 -28.83 20.73
CA GLN A 191 -16.03 -27.99 19.57
C GLN A 191 -16.76 -28.76 18.47
N VAL A 192 -16.31 -29.98 18.16
CA VAL A 192 -16.98 -30.85 17.18
C VAL A 192 -18.40 -31.21 17.63
N LEU A 193 -18.64 -31.23 18.94
CA LEU A 193 -19.90 -31.56 19.59
C LEU A 193 -20.76 -30.32 19.95
N SER A 194 -20.21 -29.09 19.89
CA SER A 194 -20.83 -27.86 20.42
C SER A 194 -21.35 -26.88 19.35
N LYS A 195 -21.90 -25.75 19.82
CA LYS A 195 -22.74 -24.74 19.13
C LYS A 195 -22.18 -24.11 17.84
N ASP A 196 -20.88 -24.21 17.55
CA ASP A 196 -20.21 -23.60 16.39
C ASP A 196 -19.97 -24.55 15.20
N GLY A 197 -19.68 -25.83 15.45
CA GLY A 197 -19.72 -26.93 14.47
C GLY A 197 -18.92 -26.71 13.17
N CYS A 198 -17.77 -26.03 13.21
CA CYS A 198 -17.02 -25.68 12.00
C CYS A 198 -16.08 -26.83 11.57
N TYR A 199 -16.62 -27.76 10.78
CA TYR A 199 -15.90 -28.96 10.31
C TYR A 199 -14.59 -28.68 9.56
N LEU A 200 -14.41 -27.48 9.01
CA LEU A 200 -13.16 -27.07 8.38
C LEU A 200 -11.97 -27.10 9.35
N ARG A 201 -12.14 -26.60 10.58
CA ARG A 201 -11.09 -26.64 11.62
C ARG A 201 -11.17 -27.89 12.49
N ASP A 202 -12.38 -28.39 12.75
CA ASP A 202 -12.60 -29.50 13.68
C ASP A 202 -12.01 -30.82 13.18
N LEU A 203 -11.91 -31.00 11.86
CA LEU A 203 -11.33 -32.20 11.25
C LEU A 203 -9.81 -32.11 11.04
N ALA A 204 -9.15 -31.05 11.52
CA ALA A 204 -7.73 -30.82 11.28
C ALA A 204 -6.84 -31.98 11.76
N LEU A 205 -7.10 -32.55 12.95
CA LEU A 205 -6.32 -33.68 13.47
C LEU A 205 -6.47 -34.92 12.60
N GLN A 206 -7.69 -35.20 12.13
CA GLN A 206 -7.99 -36.33 11.26
C GLN A 206 -7.32 -36.16 9.89
N CYS A 207 -7.29 -34.93 9.35
CA CYS A 207 -6.52 -34.58 8.16
C CYS A 207 -5.01 -34.79 8.38
N ALA A 208 -4.46 -34.38 9.53
CA ALA A 208 -3.06 -34.61 9.89
C ALA A 208 -2.70 -36.10 9.87
N MET A 209 -3.55 -36.92 10.50
CA MET A 209 -3.39 -38.38 10.53
C MET A 209 -3.51 -39.00 9.13
N ALA A 210 -4.38 -38.47 8.27
CA ALA A 210 -4.52 -38.93 6.89
C ALA A 210 -3.27 -38.61 6.06
N LEU A 211 -2.67 -37.43 6.23
CA LEU A 211 -1.42 -37.06 5.56
C LEU A 211 -0.25 -37.93 6.00
N GLN A 212 -0.09 -38.13 7.31
CA GLN A 212 1.01 -38.91 7.89
C GLN A 212 0.74 -40.41 7.92
N SER A 213 -0.29 -40.85 7.20
CA SER A 213 -0.78 -42.23 7.18
C SER A 213 0.24 -43.29 6.80
N ALA A 214 1.27 -42.92 6.02
CA ALA A 214 2.39 -43.77 5.62
C ALA A 214 3.50 -43.85 6.68
N ASN A 215 3.63 -42.81 7.51
CA ASN A 215 4.66 -42.70 8.55
C ASN A 215 4.21 -43.28 9.89
N ILE A 216 2.93 -43.61 10.05
CA ILE A 216 2.38 -44.23 11.26
C ILE A 216 2.61 -45.76 11.19
N PRO A 217 3.53 -46.34 11.99
CA PRO A 217 3.95 -47.73 11.85
C PRO A 217 2.88 -48.75 12.31
N ASP A 218 2.04 -48.38 13.28
CA ASP A 218 0.93 -49.21 13.77
C ASP A 218 -0.29 -48.36 14.13
N ARG A 219 -1.31 -48.41 13.26
CA ARG A 219 -2.60 -47.73 13.46
C ARG A 219 -3.47 -48.37 14.52
N SER A 220 -3.34 -49.68 14.73
CA SER A 220 -4.17 -50.42 15.68
C SER A 220 -3.75 -50.14 17.12
N GLY A 221 -2.44 -50.05 17.38
CA GLY A 221 -1.86 -49.63 18.66
C GLY A 221 -1.81 -48.13 18.90
N LEU A 222 -2.14 -47.29 17.91
CA LEU A 222 -2.14 -45.82 18.08
C LEU A 222 -3.14 -45.37 19.16
N LYS A 223 -4.31 -46.01 19.23
CA LYS A 223 -5.32 -45.77 20.29
C LYS A 223 -4.81 -46.11 21.68
N ARG A 224 -3.96 -47.13 21.78
CA ARG A 224 -3.38 -47.59 23.05
C ARG A 224 -2.28 -46.65 23.53
N ARG A 225 -1.50 -46.10 22.60
CA ARG A 225 -0.42 -45.12 22.88
C ARG A 225 -0.96 -43.74 23.22
N HIS A 226 -2.06 -43.33 22.58
CA HIS A 226 -2.70 -42.02 22.76
C HIS A 226 -4.20 -42.17 23.06
N PRO A 227 -4.59 -42.41 24.33
CA PRO A 227 -5.99 -42.68 24.70
C PRO A 227 -6.97 -41.54 24.36
N THR A 228 -6.48 -40.30 24.37
CA THR A 228 -7.22 -39.08 23.99
C THR A 228 -7.69 -39.08 22.54
N LEU A 229 -7.11 -39.91 21.65
CA LEU A 229 -7.56 -40.06 20.27
C LEU A 229 -8.91 -40.79 20.13
N ILE A 230 -9.37 -41.51 21.16
CA ILE A 230 -10.60 -42.33 21.09
C ILE A 230 -11.81 -41.49 20.68
N THR A 231 -11.87 -40.24 21.13
CA THR A 231 -12.95 -39.27 20.83
C THR A 231 -12.81 -38.62 19.45
N ALA A 232 -11.60 -38.54 18.90
CA ALA A 232 -11.32 -37.91 17.60
C ALA A 232 -11.50 -38.88 16.41
N ILE A 233 -11.16 -40.17 16.60
CA ILE A 233 -11.15 -41.18 15.54
C ILE A 233 -12.50 -41.42 14.85
N PRO A 234 -13.68 -41.37 15.53
CA PRO A 234 -14.97 -41.55 14.86
C PRO A 234 -15.17 -40.60 13.66
N TYR A 235 -14.66 -39.38 13.74
CA TYR A 235 -14.75 -38.36 12.69
C TYR A 235 -13.81 -38.61 11.49
N SER A 236 -12.89 -39.58 11.56
CA SER A 236 -12.04 -39.95 10.41
C SER A 236 -12.83 -40.58 9.26
N GLN A 237 -13.96 -41.24 9.57
CA GLN A 237 -14.89 -41.75 8.55
C GLN A 237 -15.49 -40.61 7.73
N MET A 238 -15.73 -39.46 8.38
CA MET A 238 -16.23 -38.26 7.72
C MET A 238 -15.23 -37.69 6.72
N CYS A 239 -13.94 -37.62 7.08
CA CYS A 239 -12.87 -37.23 6.14
C CYS A 239 -12.83 -38.15 4.92
N THR A 240 -13.01 -39.47 5.14
CA THR A 240 -13.02 -40.45 4.06
C THR A 240 -14.24 -40.29 3.15
N ALA A 241 -15.42 -40.01 3.72
CA ALA A 241 -16.64 -39.72 2.97
C ALA A 241 -16.49 -38.44 2.12
N ILE A 242 -15.90 -37.38 2.68
CA ILE A 242 -15.61 -36.13 1.95
C ILE A 242 -14.63 -36.37 0.79
N GLN A 243 -13.56 -37.14 1.01
CA GLN A 243 -12.63 -37.53 -0.06
C GLN A 243 -13.33 -38.34 -1.16
N SER A 244 -14.21 -39.27 -0.79
CA SER A 244 -15.01 -40.04 -1.76
C SER A 244 -15.95 -39.14 -2.56
N TYR A 245 -16.61 -38.18 -1.90
CA TYR A 245 -17.45 -37.18 -2.57
C TYR A 245 -16.62 -36.35 -3.57
N PHE A 246 -15.43 -35.89 -3.18
CA PHE A 246 -14.55 -35.14 -4.07
C PHE A 246 -14.16 -35.97 -5.29
N ASN A 247 -13.79 -37.24 -5.09
CA ASN A 247 -13.46 -38.15 -6.19
C ASN A 247 -14.61 -38.26 -7.19
N THR A 248 -15.84 -38.48 -6.71
CA THR A 248 -17.01 -38.69 -7.56
C THR A 248 -17.50 -37.43 -8.26
N ASN A 249 -17.47 -36.28 -7.57
CA ASN A 249 -18.07 -35.04 -8.07
C ASN A 249 -17.10 -34.06 -8.73
N PHE A 250 -15.80 -34.11 -8.38
CA PHE A 250 -14.79 -33.20 -8.92
C PHE A 250 -13.77 -33.94 -9.77
N LYS A 251 -13.08 -34.94 -9.21
CA LYS A 251 -11.98 -35.62 -9.91
C LYS A 251 -12.43 -36.35 -11.18
N LEU A 252 -13.43 -37.23 -11.05
CA LEU A 252 -13.97 -37.98 -12.19
C LEU A 252 -14.63 -37.09 -13.23
N LYS A 253 -15.15 -35.94 -12.81
CA LYS A 253 -15.83 -35.01 -13.69
C LYS A 253 -14.91 -33.91 -14.21
N SER A 254 -13.63 -33.86 -13.83
CA SER A 254 -12.69 -32.72 -14.00
C SER A 254 -12.63 -32.08 -15.40
N THR A 255 -13.04 -32.79 -16.44
CA THR A 255 -13.16 -32.29 -17.81
C THR A 255 -14.47 -31.54 -18.13
N ASN A 256 -15.47 -31.56 -17.24
CA ASN A 256 -16.74 -30.87 -17.43
C ASN A 256 -16.56 -29.36 -17.24
N SER A 257 -17.21 -28.57 -18.10
CA SER A 257 -17.20 -27.11 -17.99
C SER A 257 -17.90 -26.64 -16.70
N ASN A 258 -17.24 -25.76 -15.94
CA ASN A 258 -17.75 -25.06 -14.74
C ASN A 258 -17.70 -25.80 -13.39
N ILE A 259 -16.90 -26.85 -13.23
CA ILE A 259 -16.84 -27.58 -11.93
C ILE A 259 -16.39 -26.72 -10.76
N PHE A 260 -15.45 -25.80 -10.98
CA PHE A 260 -14.92 -24.93 -9.93
C PHE A 260 -15.47 -23.49 -10.01
N ASN A 261 -16.58 -23.30 -10.73
CA ASN A 261 -17.25 -21.99 -10.86
C ASN A 261 -18.53 -21.99 -10.02
N LYS A 262 -18.79 -20.88 -9.31
CA LYS A 262 -20.02 -20.65 -8.52
C LYS A 262 -20.36 -21.80 -7.56
N LEU A 263 -19.37 -22.20 -6.77
CA LEU A 263 -19.51 -23.29 -5.81
C LEU A 263 -20.37 -22.89 -4.61
N SER A 264 -21.11 -23.85 -4.06
CA SER A 264 -21.77 -23.67 -2.77
C SER A 264 -20.73 -23.59 -1.64
N VAL A 265 -21.03 -22.88 -0.56
CA VAL A 265 -20.15 -22.82 0.64
C VAL A 265 -19.85 -24.23 1.17
N GLN A 266 -20.81 -25.15 1.07
CA GLN A 266 -20.59 -26.55 1.43
C GLN A 266 -19.55 -27.22 0.54
N ASP A 267 -19.61 -27.05 -0.78
CA ASP A 267 -18.61 -27.65 -1.66
C ASP A 267 -17.22 -27.02 -1.47
N LEU A 268 -17.14 -25.72 -1.21
CA LEU A 268 -15.88 -25.04 -0.85
C LEU A 268 -15.25 -25.67 0.40
N HIS A 269 -16.04 -25.96 1.44
CA HIS A 269 -15.56 -26.68 2.63
C HIS A 269 -15.07 -28.10 2.30
N ARG A 270 -15.76 -28.83 1.42
CA ARG A 270 -15.35 -30.20 1.03
C ARG A 270 -14.02 -30.18 0.28
N ILE A 271 -13.85 -29.22 -0.64
CA ILE A 271 -12.59 -29.01 -1.36
C ILE A 271 -11.49 -28.66 -0.36
N SER A 272 -11.73 -27.73 0.56
CA SER A 272 -10.75 -27.31 1.57
C SER A 272 -10.29 -28.48 2.45
N ILE A 273 -11.22 -29.26 3.02
CA ILE A 273 -10.90 -30.44 3.84
C ILE A 273 -10.16 -31.50 3.02
N THR A 274 -10.56 -31.70 1.76
CA THR A 274 -9.86 -32.62 0.85
C THR A 274 -8.43 -32.14 0.59
N SER A 275 -8.25 -30.85 0.32
CA SER A 275 -6.94 -30.22 0.11
C SER A 275 -6.04 -30.35 1.33
N LEU A 276 -6.60 -30.25 2.55
CA LEU A 276 -5.89 -30.42 3.81
C LEU A 276 -5.53 -31.88 4.11
N SER A 277 -6.28 -32.84 3.59
CA SER A 277 -6.09 -34.27 3.89
C SER A 277 -5.22 -35.02 2.85
N ARG A 278 -5.04 -34.46 1.65
CA ARG A 278 -4.36 -35.11 0.52
C ARG A 278 -3.54 -34.09 -0.29
N LYS A 279 -2.21 -34.17 -0.17
CA LYS A 279 -1.23 -33.25 -0.80
C LYS A 279 -1.61 -32.84 -2.23
N SER A 280 -1.54 -33.79 -3.17
CA SER A 280 -1.64 -33.48 -4.60
C SER A 280 -3.04 -33.59 -5.21
N MET A 281 -4.04 -34.05 -4.47
CA MET A 281 -5.32 -34.46 -5.06
C MET A 281 -6.12 -33.28 -5.62
N VAL A 282 -6.22 -32.19 -4.85
CA VAL A 282 -6.94 -30.97 -5.27
C VAL A 282 -6.15 -30.19 -6.31
N PRO A 283 -4.83 -29.89 -6.12
CA PRO A 283 -4.01 -29.21 -7.13
C PRO A 283 -4.06 -29.87 -8.50
N ILE A 284 -3.86 -31.19 -8.57
CA ILE A 284 -3.87 -31.93 -9.84
C ILE A 284 -5.26 -31.84 -10.48
N THR A 285 -6.34 -31.95 -9.70
CA THR A 285 -7.71 -31.87 -10.25
C THR A 285 -8.03 -30.48 -10.79
N MET A 286 -7.62 -29.42 -10.08
CA MET A 286 -7.75 -28.03 -10.53
C MET A 286 -6.94 -27.79 -11.80
N TYR A 287 -5.70 -28.27 -11.84
CA TYR A 287 -4.83 -28.17 -13.00
C TYR A 287 -5.39 -28.91 -14.23
N VAL A 288 -5.91 -30.14 -14.08
CA VAL A 288 -6.56 -30.88 -15.18
C VAL A 288 -7.81 -30.15 -15.70
N SER A 289 -8.53 -29.43 -14.82
CA SER A 289 -9.65 -28.58 -15.23
C SER A 289 -9.18 -27.33 -16.00
N LEU A 290 -8.05 -26.73 -15.61
CA LEU A 290 -7.44 -25.59 -16.33
C LEU A 290 -6.86 -26.00 -17.69
N VAL A 291 -6.32 -27.21 -17.80
CA VAL A 291 -5.69 -27.71 -19.04
C VAL A 291 -6.19 -29.13 -19.34
N PRO A 292 -7.39 -29.26 -19.95
CA PRO A 292 -8.01 -30.57 -20.18
C PRO A 292 -7.26 -31.38 -21.23
N ASN A 293 -7.08 -32.68 -20.94
CA ASN A 293 -6.32 -33.60 -21.79
C ASN A 293 -7.07 -34.11 -23.04
N HIS A 294 -8.36 -33.81 -23.19
CA HIS A 294 -9.24 -34.54 -24.14
C HIS A 294 -10.15 -33.66 -25.03
N TYR A 295 -10.20 -32.34 -24.82
CA TYR A 295 -11.04 -31.43 -25.61
C TYR A 295 -10.18 -30.33 -26.27
N PHE A 296 -10.06 -30.36 -27.59
CA PHE A 296 -9.31 -29.37 -28.38
C PHE A 296 -10.29 -28.41 -29.05
N GLU A 297 -10.79 -27.43 -28.29
CA GLU A 297 -11.41 -26.24 -28.89
C GLU A 297 -10.31 -25.17 -28.96
N PHE A 298 -9.87 -24.83 -30.17
CA PHE A 298 -8.87 -23.79 -30.38
C PHE A 298 -9.56 -22.44 -30.43
N ILE A 299 -9.17 -21.55 -29.53
CA ILE A 299 -9.65 -20.16 -29.49
C ILE A 299 -8.44 -19.25 -29.75
N GLY A 300 -8.66 -18.17 -30.49
CA GLY A 300 -7.65 -17.12 -30.66
C GLY A 300 -7.54 -16.26 -29.39
N ALA A 301 -6.32 -16.00 -28.91
CA ALA A 301 -6.06 -15.03 -27.85
C ALA A 301 -5.90 -13.63 -28.47
N GLY A 302 -7.04 -13.00 -28.79
CA GLY A 302 -7.12 -11.75 -29.55
C GLY A 302 -6.97 -11.94 -31.07
N TYR A 303 -6.07 -12.83 -31.53
CA TYR A 303 -5.83 -13.09 -32.96
C TYR A 303 -5.87 -14.58 -33.32
N LEU A 304 -6.18 -14.89 -34.59
CA LEU A 304 -6.28 -16.28 -35.12
C LEU A 304 -4.97 -17.09 -35.02
N GLU A 305 -3.82 -16.41 -35.03
CA GLU A 305 -2.48 -17.02 -34.97
C GLU A 305 -2.09 -17.45 -33.56
N ALA A 306 -2.69 -16.81 -32.53
CA ALA A 306 -2.44 -17.07 -31.13
C ALA A 306 -3.45 -18.12 -30.62
N LYS A 307 -3.18 -19.41 -30.83
CA LYS A 307 -4.08 -20.50 -30.45
C LYS A 307 -3.67 -21.11 -29.12
N PHE A 308 -4.66 -21.30 -28.24
CA PHE A 308 -4.50 -21.98 -26.96
C PHE A 308 -5.54 -23.09 -26.79
N LEU A 309 -5.34 -23.94 -25.78
CA LEU A 309 -6.31 -24.94 -25.36
C LEU A 309 -7.38 -24.32 -24.45
N LYS A 310 -8.65 -24.43 -24.84
CA LYS A 310 -9.76 -24.00 -23.98
C LYS A 310 -9.80 -24.80 -22.69
N GLY A 311 -9.37 -24.16 -21.60
CA GLY A 311 -9.51 -24.63 -20.22
C GLY A 311 -10.76 -24.10 -19.54
N ASN A 312 -11.12 -24.69 -18.41
CA ASN A 312 -12.14 -24.13 -17.52
C ASN A 312 -11.57 -22.98 -16.70
N SER A 313 -12.43 -22.07 -16.22
CA SER A 313 -12.06 -21.11 -15.18
C SER A 313 -12.18 -21.75 -13.78
N ILE A 314 -11.46 -21.15 -12.83
CA ILE A 314 -11.54 -21.48 -11.40
C ILE A 314 -11.94 -20.19 -10.67
N SER A 315 -12.99 -20.26 -9.86
CA SER A 315 -13.44 -19.10 -9.08
C SER A 315 -12.41 -18.74 -8.01
N PHE A 316 -12.33 -17.46 -7.64
CA PHE A 316 -11.40 -17.04 -6.60
C PHE A 316 -11.73 -17.69 -5.25
N GLU A 317 -13.01 -17.93 -4.93
CA GLU A 317 -13.38 -18.61 -3.67
C GLU A 317 -12.83 -20.03 -3.60
N ALA A 318 -12.79 -20.76 -4.72
CA ALA A 318 -12.23 -22.10 -4.76
C ALA A 318 -10.73 -22.09 -4.43
N ILE A 319 -10.00 -21.08 -4.91
CA ILE A 319 -8.58 -20.89 -4.61
C ILE A 319 -8.42 -20.46 -3.15
N ASP A 320 -9.18 -19.47 -2.68
CA ASP A 320 -9.08 -18.95 -1.31
C ASP A 320 -9.23 -20.05 -0.25
N TYR A 321 -10.23 -20.92 -0.41
CA TYR A 321 -10.51 -22.04 0.51
C TYR A 321 -9.50 -23.19 0.41
N THR A 322 -8.67 -23.23 -0.63
CA THR A 322 -7.64 -24.25 -0.77
C THR A 322 -6.50 -23.98 0.22
N ASN A 323 -5.89 -25.03 0.77
CA ASN A 323 -4.79 -24.87 1.72
C ASN A 323 -3.51 -24.34 1.04
N ILE A 324 -2.58 -23.77 1.82
CA ILE A 324 -1.41 -23.06 1.26
C ILE A 324 -0.48 -23.99 0.49
N GLY A 325 -0.26 -25.20 1.01
CA GLY A 325 0.54 -26.21 0.32
C GLY A 325 -0.02 -26.59 -1.06
N ALA A 326 -1.34 -26.75 -1.19
CA ALA A 326 -1.95 -27.01 -2.49
C ALA A 326 -1.87 -25.81 -3.44
N LYS A 327 -1.91 -24.57 -2.93
CA LYS A 327 -1.71 -23.37 -3.74
C LYS A 327 -0.30 -23.35 -4.36
N GLN A 328 0.74 -23.60 -3.56
CA GLN A 328 2.11 -23.71 -4.05
C GLN A 328 2.29 -24.86 -5.04
N GLU A 329 1.70 -26.02 -4.77
CA GLU A 329 1.77 -27.17 -5.67
C GLU A 329 1.06 -26.89 -7.00
N LEU A 330 -0.12 -26.26 -6.98
CA LEU A 330 -0.82 -25.84 -8.19
C LEU A 330 0.01 -24.84 -9.00
N LEU A 331 0.62 -23.85 -8.33
CA LEU A 331 1.49 -22.88 -8.98
C LEU A 331 2.72 -23.54 -9.60
N SER A 332 3.35 -24.48 -8.90
CA SER A 332 4.48 -25.27 -9.39
C SER A 332 4.10 -26.13 -10.61
N LEU A 333 2.92 -26.77 -10.59
CA LEU A 333 2.39 -27.52 -11.72
C LEU A 333 2.16 -26.62 -12.94
N ILE A 334 1.56 -25.44 -12.75
CA ILE A 334 1.37 -24.46 -13.82
C ILE A 334 2.72 -23.99 -14.37
N TYR A 335 3.67 -23.66 -13.50
CA TYR A 335 4.99 -23.18 -13.88
C TYR A 335 5.80 -24.23 -14.65
N SER A 336 5.77 -25.49 -14.22
CA SER A 336 6.44 -26.61 -14.91
C SER A 336 5.98 -26.78 -16.37
N MET A 337 4.76 -26.35 -16.68
CA MET A 337 4.24 -26.31 -18.05
C MET A 337 4.63 -25.07 -18.84
N MET A 338 4.81 -23.93 -18.17
CA MET A 338 5.20 -22.66 -18.81
C MET A 338 6.69 -22.61 -19.20
N LEU A 339 7.52 -23.48 -18.61
CA LEU A 339 8.98 -23.34 -18.59
C LEU A 339 9.79 -23.88 -19.80
N ASP A 340 9.20 -24.57 -20.79
CA ASP A 340 9.98 -24.93 -21.98
C ASP A 340 10.05 -23.75 -22.96
N TYR A 341 10.88 -22.76 -22.61
CA TYR A 341 11.17 -21.53 -23.36
C TYR A 341 11.56 -21.78 -24.82
N THR A 342 11.93 -23.01 -25.19
CA THR A 342 12.28 -23.42 -26.56
C THR A 342 11.14 -24.04 -27.36
N LYS A 343 10.09 -24.53 -26.71
CA LYS A 343 9.01 -25.31 -27.35
C LYS A 343 7.58 -24.78 -27.10
N GLY A 344 7.42 -23.78 -26.25
CA GLY A 344 6.09 -23.35 -25.79
C GLY A 344 5.50 -24.33 -24.77
N PRO A 345 4.20 -24.26 -24.45
CA PRO A 345 3.59 -25.12 -23.44
C PRO A 345 3.75 -26.62 -23.78
N CYS A 346 4.50 -27.34 -22.94
CA CYS A 346 4.79 -28.76 -23.14
C CYS A 346 3.57 -29.62 -22.79
N LEU A 347 2.77 -29.97 -23.81
CA LEU A 347 1.70 -30.94 -23.64
C LEU A 347 2.26 -32.37 -23.64
N PRO A 348 1.69 -33.29 -22.83
CA PRO A 348 2.10 -34.69 -22.83
C PRO A 348 2.02 -35.29 -24.24
N GLN A 349 3.08 -36.05 -24.57
CA GLN A 349 3.54 -36.49 -25.89
C GLN A 349 2.47 -36.70 -26.99
N GLY A 350 2.71 -36.08 -28.16
CA GLY A 350 2.06 -36.41 -29.44
C GLY A 350 1.00 -35.42 -29.97
N ARG A 351 1.02 -34.14 -29.57
CA ARG A 351 -0.12 -33.21 -29.77
C ARG A 351 0.30 -31.90 -30.47
N SER A 352 -0.63 -31.29 -31.23
CA SER A 352 -0.42 -30.51 -32.47
C SER A 352 0.60 -29.35 -32.43
N LYS A 353 1.27 -29.11 -33.58
CA LYS A 353 2.13 -27.94 -33.87
C LYS A 353 1.38 -26.59 -33.89
N ASP A 354 0.08 -26.57 -33.56
CA ASP A 354 -0.82 -25.44 -33.79
C ASP A 354 -1.03 -24.58 -32.55
N ILE A 355 -0.52 -24.97 -31.36
CA ILE A 355 -0.67 -24.21 -30.12
C ILE A 355 0.53 -23.29 -29.97
N THR A 356 0.26 -21.99 -29.82
CA THR A 356 1.28 -20.94 -29.82
C THR A 356 1.31 -20.16 -28.51
N CYS A 357 0.29 -20.26 -27.65
CA CYS A 357 0.21 -19.52 -26.39
C CYS A 357 -0.48 -20.28 -25.23
N VAL A 358 -0.33 -19.75 -24.01
CA VAL A 358 -0.93 -20.25 -22.76
C VAL A 358 -2.41 -19.87 -22.68
N ALA A 359 -3.24 -20.71 -22.07
CA ALA A 359 -4.66 -20.41 -21.91
C ALA A 359 -4.89 -19.22 -20.94
N PRO A 360 -5.82 -18.29 -21.24
CA PRO A 360 -6.05 -17.11 -20.39
C PRO A 360 -6.49 -17.47 -18.96
N ASN A 361 -7.27 -18.54 -18.82
CA ASN A 361 -7.72 -19.04 -17.51
C ASN A 361 -6.55 -19.58 -16.65
N VAL A 362 -5.45 -20.02 -17.26
CA VAL A 362 -4.25 -20.42 -16.53
C VAL A 362 -3.55 -19.19 -15.96
N LEU A 363 -3.44 -18.11 -16.74
CA LEU A 363 -2.88 -16.84 -16.27
C LEU A 363 -3.74 -16.20 -15.17
N ASP A 364 -5.06 -16.27 -15.31
CA ASP A 364 -6.01 -15.83 -14.30
C ASP A 364 -5.85 -16.61 -12.97
N ALA A 365 -5.66 -17.94 -13.05
CA ALA A 365 -5.37 -18.75 -11.87
C ALA A 365 -4.02 -18.38 -11.22
N VAL A 366 -2.98 -18.10 -12.00
CA VAL A 366 -1.68 -17.61 -11.49
C VAL A 366 -1.87 -16.28 -10.78
N PHE A 367 -2.58 -15.32 -11.40
CA PHE A 367 -2.89 -14.04 -10.80
C PHE A 367 -3.59 -14.21 -9.43
N LYS A 368 -4.65 -15.02 -9.37
CA LYS A 368 -5.38 -15.29 -8.12
C LYS A 368 -4.49 -15.95 -7.04
N LEU A 369 -3.62 -16.89 -7.42
CA LEU A 369 -2.71 -17.56 -6.49
C LEU A 369 -1.68 -16.60 -5.88
N VAL A 370 -1.13 -15.70 -6.69
CA VAL A 370 -0.12 -14.71 -6.27
C VAL A 370 -0.70 -13.74 -5.23
N TYR A 371 -1.91 -13.24 -5.46
CA TYR A 371 -2.56 -12.32 -4.51
C TYR A 371 -3.02 -13.03 -3.24
N ASN A 372 -3.43 -14.29 -3.32
CA ASN A 372 -3.97 -15.00 -2.14
C ASN A 372 -2.90 -15.41 -1.12
N ALA A 373 -1.70 -15.82 -1.56
CA ALA A 373 -0.65 -16.34 -0.68
C ALA A 373 0.69 -15.63 -0.93
N PRO A 374 0.75 -14.29 -0.79
CA PRO A 374 1.89 -13.49 -1.25
C PRO A 374 3.19 -13.86 -0.55
N HIS A 375 3.17 -14.19 0.75
CA HIS A 375 4.39 -14.48 1.51
C HIS A 375 5.00 -15.82 1.10
N SER A 376 4.18 -16.87 1.00
CA SER A 376 4.67 -18.19 0.62
C SER A 376 5.01 -18.30 -0.87
N VAL A 377 4.47 -17.42 -1.72
CA VAL A 377 4.70 -17.42 -3.18
C VAL A 377 5.85 -16.49 -3.60
N GLU A 378 6.27 -15.53 -2.76
CA GLU A 378 7.34 -14.55 -3.04
C GLU A 378 8.62 -15.20 -3.59
N LEU A 379 9.14 -16.24 -2.92
CA LEU A 379 10.33 -16.99 -3.36
C LEU A 379 10.16 -17.60 -4.76
N ILE A 380 8.96 -18.10 -5.06
CA ILE A 380 8.65 -18.70 -6.36
C ILE A 380 8.56 -17.58 -7.41
N LEU A 381 7.96 -16.43 -7.07
CA LEU A 381 7.86 -15.27 -7.95
C LEU A 381 9.20 -14.61 -8.25
N GLU A 382 10.08 -14.43 -7.28
CA GLU A 382 11.44 -13.93 -7.52
C GLU A 382 12.15 -14.82 -8.54
N THR A 383 12.05 -16.14 -8.37
CA THR A 383 12.60 -17.13 -9.30
C THR A 383 11.94 -17.04 -10.68
N MET A 384 10.61 -16.92 -10.73
CA MET A 384 9.85 -16.77 -11.97
C MET A 384 10.22 -15.48 -12.70
N LEU A 385 10.12 -14.32 -12.05
CA LEU A 385 10.39 -13.00 -12.64
C LEU A 385 11.83 -12.89 -13.13
N GLN A 386 12.81 -13.39 -12.37
CA GLN A 386 14.21 -13.45 -12.81
C GLN A 386 14.39 -14.29 -14.08
N SER A 387 13.60 -15.37 -14.24
CA SER A 387 13.61 -16.23 -15.44
C SER A 387 12.81 -15.67 -16.64
N PHE A 388 11.85 -14.76 -16.42
CA PHE A 388 10.97 -14.20 -17.45
C PHE A 388 11.52 -12.95 -18.14
N PHE A 389 12.52 -12.27 -17.57
CA PHE A 389 13.17 -11.15 -18.28
C PHE A 389 14.04 -11.71 -19.42
N PRO A 390 13.76 -11.37 -20.69
CA PRO A 390 14.68 -11.62 -21.80
C PRO A 390 16.05 -11.02 -21.44
N GLN A 391 17.14 -11.73 -21.71
CA GLN A 391 18.51 -11.21 -21.54
C GLN A 391 18.70 -9.83 -22.20
N ILE A 392 17.93 -9.54 -23.26
CA ILE A 392 17.87 -8.23 -23.92
C ILE A 392 17.33 -7.14 -22.99
N LEU A 393 16.25 -7.37 -22.23
CA LEU A 393 15.73 -6.37 -21.28
C LEU A 393 16.68 -6.20 -20.09
N GLN A 394 17.31 -7.29 -19.60
CA GLN A 394 18.36 -7.20 -18.58
C GLN A 394 19.55 -6.37 -19.06
N SER A 395 19.96 -6.53 -20.32
CA SER A 395 21.03 -5.73 -20.93
C SER A 395 20.61 -4.30 -21.28
N TYR A 396 19.33 -4.06 -21.57
CA TYR A 396 18.77 -2.76 -21.93
C TYR A 396 18.71 -1.82 -20.72
N TYR A 397 18.27 -2.33 -19.55
CA TYR A 397 18.32 -1.59 -18.28
C TYR A 397 19.76 -1.32 -17.79
N GLN A 398 20.74 -2.07 -18.29
CA GLN A 398 22.16 -1.89 -17.95
C GLN A 398 22.91 -0.97 -18.94
N ASN A 399 22.42 -0.76 -20.16
CA ASN A 399 23.20 -0.12 -21.23
C ASN A 399 22.63 1.21 -21.79
N ASP A 400 21.42 1.64 -21.46
CA ASP A 400 20.85 2.87 -22.07
C ASP A 400 21.13 4.16 -21.26
N GLN A 401 22.39 4.62 -21.34
CA GLN A 401 22.75 6.03 -21.18
C GLN A 401 23.45 6.54 -22.43
N SER A 402 22.69 6.83 -23.50
CA SER A 402 23.24 7.56 -24.66
C SER A 402 22.41 8.79 -25.02
N LEU A 403 23.01 9.94 -24.69
CA LEU A 403 22.94 11.27 -25.31
C LEU A 403 21.69 11.61 -26.13
N LYS A 404 20.82 12.42 -25.51
CA LYS A 404 19.73 13.17 -26.18
C LYS A 404 20.32 14.18 -27.18
N PRO A 405 19.98 14.13 -28.48
CA PRO A 405 20.01 15.32 -29.31
C PRO A 405 18.89 16.29 -28.88
N SER A 406 19.14 17.59 -29.02
CA SER A 406 18.15 18.65 -28.78
C SER A 406 16.97 18.53 -29.74
N ALA A 407 15.74 18.51 -29.21
CA ALA A 407 14.51 18.42 -30.00
C ALA A 407 14.39 19.59 -31.01
N PRO A 408 13.94 19.35 -32.26
CA PRO A 408 13.75 20.39 -33.25
C PRO A 408 12.59 21.33 -32.86
N THR A 409 12.71 22.62 -33.20
CA THR A 409 11.63 23.58 -32.95
C THR A 409 10.49 23.38 -33.95
N LEU A 410 9.27 23.78 -33.57
CA LEU A 410 8.08 23.68 -34.42
C LEU A 410 8.25 24.37 -35.79
N ILE A 411 9.04 25.45 -35.84
CA ILE A 411 9.35 26.19 -37.07
C ILE A 411 10.28 25.37 -37.98
N ASP A 412 11.26 24.67 -37.40
CA ASP A 412 12.18 23.80 -38.15
C ASP A 412 11.42 22.63 -38.78
N ILE A 413 10.45 22.06 -38.04
CA ILE A 413 9.57 20.99 -38.50
C ILE A 413 8.77 21.46 -39.72
N VAL A 414 8.12 22.63 -39.64
CA VAL A 414 7.31 23.19 -40.73
C VAL A 414 8.17 23.52 -41.94
N ASN A 415 9.36 24.09 -41.74
CA ASN A 415 10.31 24.41 -42.81
C ASN A 415 10.78 23.14 -43.53
N PHE A 416 11.16 22.10 -42.79
CA PHE A 416 11.58 20.82 -43.34
C PHE A 416 10.47 20.17 -44.15
N VAL A 417 9.26 20.09 -43.60
CA VAL A 417 8.11 19.53 -44.31
C VAL A 417 7.86 20.37 -45.57
N ASN A 418 7.84 21.70 -45.49
CA ASN A 418 7.51 22.54 -46.64
C ASN A 418 8.50 22.51 -47.81
N GLN A 419 9.79 22.31 -47.54
CA GLN A 419 10.85 22.40 -48.57
C GLN A 419 11.05 21.11 -49.38
N ASN A 420 10.65 19.95 -48.87
CA ASN A 420 10.99 18.65 -49.46
C ASN A 420 9.97 18.11 -50.47
N VAL A 421 9.73 18.84 -51.57
CA VAL A 421 8.71 18.48 -52.58
C VAL A 421 8.94 17.11 -53.24
N GLN A 422 10.20 16.67 -53.36
CA GLN A 422 10.53 15.37 -53.95
C GLN A 422 10.03 14.18 -53.13
N ILE A 423 9.91 14.33 -51.81
CA ILE A 423 9.40 13.27 -50.92
C ILE A 423 7.90 13.05 -51.19
N TYR A 424 7.15 14.11 -51.47
CA TYR A 424 5.72 14.00 -51.80
C TYR A 424 5.46 13.25 -53.10
N ALA A 425 6.29 13.47 -54.12
CA ALA A 425 6.18 12.75 -55.38
C ALA A 425 6.45 11.24 -55.19
N GLN A 426 7.42 10.88 -54.34
CA GLN A 426 7.74 9.50 -54.01
C GLN A 426 6.65 8.78 -53.21
N ILE A 427 5.96 9.50 -52.33
CA ILE A 427 4.80 8.96 -51.59
C ILE A 427 3.60 8.86 -52.54
N ALA A 428 3.36 9.85 -53.39
CA ALA A 428 2.22 9.85 -54.32
C ALA A 428 2.31 8.73 -55.36
N GLN A 429 3.51 8.45 -55.89
CA GLN A 429 3.78 7.38 -56.87
C GLN A 429 4.93 6.47 -56.38
N PRO A 430 4.63 5.44 -55.57
CA PRO A 430 5.63 4.51 -55.06
C PRO A 430 6.33 3.76 -56.20
N ASN A 431 7.66 3.66 -56.15
CA ASN A 431 8.45 2.80 -57.01
C ASN A 431 9.21 1.75 -56.18
N ALA A 432 9.85 0.78 -56.83
CA ALA A 432 10.55 -0.32 -56.13
C ALA A 432 11.68 0.15 -55.19
N ASN A 433 12.22 1.36 -55.38
CA ASN A 433 13.30 1.93 -54.57
C ASN A 433 12.80 2.91 -53.50
N SER A 434 11.52 3.29 -53.50
CA SER A 434 10.96 4.30 -52.58
C SER A 434 11.20 3.97 -51.10
N VAL A 435 11.12 2.70 -50.70
CA VAL A 435 11.37 2.28 -49.31
C VAL A 435 12.81 2.58 -48.90
N ALA A 436 13.79 2.17 -49.71
CA ALA A 436 15.21 2.36 -49.41
C ALA A 436 15.59 3.85 -49.37
N SER A 437 15.04 4.65 -50.29
CA SER A 437 15.25 6.09 -50.33
C SER A 437 14.65 6.80 -49.11
N LEU A 438 13.44 6.43 -48.69
CA LEU A 438 12.82 7.00 -47.49
C LEU A 438 13.54 6.58 -46.22
N LEU A 439 14.03 5.34 -46.12
CA LEU A 439 14.84 4.89 -44.98
C LEU A 439 16.21 5.58 -44.89
N GLN A 440 16.80 5.99 -46.01
CA GLN A 440 18.02 6.81 -45.97
C GLN A 440 17.77 8.21 -45.39
N ILE A 441 16.57 8.77 -45.60
CA ILE A 441 16.21 10.11 -45.12
C ILE A 441 15.70 10.06 -43.68
N PHE A 442 14.78 9.14 -43.38
CA PHE A 442 14.06 9.05 -42.11
C PHE A 442 14.56 7.96 -41.17
N GLY A 443 15.58 7.18 -41.57
CA GLY A 443 16.23 6.20 -40.70
C GLY A 443 17.22 6.82 -39.71
N ASN A 444 17.52 8.12 -39.83
CA ASN A 444 18.36 8.86 -38.89
C ASN A 444 17.50 9.37 -37.71
N PRO A 445 17.89 9.12 -36.44
CA PRO A 445 17.15 9.57 -35.25
C PRO A 445 16.69 11.03 -35.26
N ALA A 446 17.43 11.93 -35.91
CA ALA A 446 17.12 13.36 -35.96
C ALA A 446 15.99 13.73 -36.94
N SER A 447 15.65 12.85 -37.90
CA SER A 447 14.62 13.08 -38.91
C SER A 447 13.46 12.10 -38.81
N THR A 448 13.61 11.00 -38.06
CA THR A 448 12.60 9.95 -37.91
C THR A 448 11.23 10.50 -37.54
N GLU A 449 11.15 11.50 -36.65
CA GLU A 449 9.90 12.11 -36.15
C GLU A 449 9.14 12.97 -37.18
N LEU A 450 9.76 13.29 -38.32
CA LEU A 450 9.20 14.15 -39.37
C LEU A 450 8.44 13.35 -40.44
N PHE A 451 8.46 12.01 -40.37
CA PHE A 451 7.88 11.15 -41.39
C PHE A 451 6.36 11.28 -41.46
N LEU A 452 5.63 11.10 -40.36
CA LEU A 452 4.17 11.24 -40.32
C LEU A 452 3.66 12.64 -40.72
N PRO A 453 4.25 13.76 -40.27
CA PRO A 453 3.93 15.09 -40.79
C PRO A 453 4.06 15.22 -42.32
N THR A 454 5.09 14.60 -42.89
CA THR A 454 5.33 14.61 -44.33
C THR A 454 4.27 13.80 -45.08
N VAL A 455 3.89 12.63 -44.54
CA VAL A 455 2.79 11.82 -45.07
C VAL A 455 1.47 12.59 -45.00
N TRP A 456 1.18 13.26 -43.87
CA TRP A 456 -0.02 14.06 -43.70
C TRP A 456 -0.15 15.09 -44.80
N LYS A 457 0.87 15.93 -45.00
CA LYS A 457 0.82 16.97 -46.03
C LYS A 457 0.58 16.41 -47.44
N SER A 458 1.11 15.24 -47.76
CA SER A 458 0.92 14.62 -49.07
C SER A 458 -0.50 14.13 -49.33
N VAL A 459 -1.22 13.69 -48.29
CA VAL A 459 -2.52 13.01 -48.45
C VAL A 459 -3.69 13.75 -47.79
N TRP A 460 -3.49 14.81 -46.99
CA TRP A 460 -4.56 15.38 -46.17
C TRP A 460 -5.80 15.86 -46.96
N LYS A 461 -5.60 16.43 -48.16
CA LYS A 461 -6.70 16.93 -49.02
C LYS A 461 -7.57 15.80 -49.58
N THR A 462 -6.96 14.67 -49.96
CA THR A 462 -7.68 13.55 -50.56
C THR A 462 -8.13 12.54 -49.49
N ASN A 463 -7.30 12.34 -48.46
CA ASN A 463 -7.39 11.34 -47.40
C ASN A 463 -7.71 9.92 -47.91
N THR A 464 -7.30 9.63 -49.14
CA THR A 464 -7.45 8.34 -49.78
C THR A 464 -6.07 7.81 -50.07
N PHE A 465 -5.71 6.70 -49.42
CA PHE A 465 -4.46 5.99 -49.69
C PHE A 465 -4.71 4.83 -50.66
N THR A 466 -3.94 4.77 -51.74
CA THR A 466 -3.88 3.57 -52.60
C THR A 466 -3.19 2.42 -51.84
N LYS A 467 -3.39 1.18 -52.27
CA LYS A 467 -2.76 0.01 -51.62
C LYS A 467 -1.23 0.13 -51.57
N GLU A 468 -0.62 0.53 -52.68
CA GLU A 468 0.83 0.72 -52.82
C GLU A 468 1.37 1.80 -51.86
N GLN A 469 0.62 2.87 -51.64
CA GLN A 469 0.98 3.92 -50.67
C GLN A 469 0.95 3.38 -49.24
N ARG A 470 -0.05 2.57 -48.89
CA ARG A 470 -0.16 1.98 -47.55
C ARG A 470 0.93 0.94 -47.29
N ASP A 471 1.26 0.12 -48.28
CA ASP A 471 2.38 -0.84 -48.21
C ASP A 471 3.72 -0.12 -47.98
N LEU A 472 3.97 0.99 -48.71
CA LEU A 472 5.15 1.84 -48.54
C LEU A 472 5.24 2.46 -47.13
N ILE A 473 4.16 3.12 -46.68
CA ILE A 473 4.09 3.76 -45.36
C ILE A 473 4.32 2.74 -44.26
N ARG A 474 3.68 1.57 -44.36
CA ARG A 474 3.83 0.46 -43.41
C ARG A 474 5.28 -0.05 -43.37
N ALA A 475 5.91 -0.27 -44.52
CA ALA A 475 7.30 -0.74 -44.58
C ALA A 475 8.28 0.20 -43.86
N VAL A 476 8.08 1.52 -43.98
CA VAL A 476 8.89 2.52 -43.30
C VAL A 476 8.58 2.56 -41.80
N LEU A 477 7.30 2.62 -41.39
CA LEU A 477 6.93 2.71 -39.97
C LEU A 477 7.32 1.49 -39.14
N ILE A 478 7.36 0.29 -39.76
CA ILE A 478 7.82 -0.93 -39.07
C ILE A 478 9.32 -0.87 -38.75
N SER A 479 10.11 -0.17 -39.55
CA SER A 479 11.55 -0.03 -39.31
C SER A 479 11.88 0.87 -38.10
N PHE A 480 10.92 1.69 -37.66
CA PHE A 480 11.11 2.60 -36.54
C PHE A 480 10.94 1.88 -35.20
N GLY A 481 11.89 2.10 -34.29
CA GLY A 481 11.80 1.61 -32.91
C GLY A 481 10.57 2.17 -32.18
N PRO A 482 10.07 1.49 -31.13
CA PRO A 482 8.83 1.87 -30.43
C PRO A 482 8.82 3.33 -29.92
N LYS A 483 9.96 3.80 -29.40
CA LYS A 483 10.13 5.19 -28.92
C LYS A 483 9.81 6.22 -29.99
N TYR A 484 10.35 6.04 -31.20
CA TYR A 484 10.15 6.97 -32.31
C TYR A 484 8.71 6.97 -32.85
N LYS A 485 7.90 5.95 -32.54
CA LYS A 485 6.47 5.93 -32.94
C LYS A 485 5.65 6.95 -32.14
N TYR A 486 5.96 7.13 -30.85
CA TYR A 486 5.36 8.18 -30.04
C TYR A 486 5.79 9.56 -30.53
N ASP A 487 7.11 9.77 -30.70
CA ASP A 487 7.67 11.05 -31.14
C ASP A 487 7.08 11.49 -32.51
N ASN A 488 6.97 10.55 -33.47
CA ASN A 488 6.29 10.78 -34.74
C ASN A 488 4.83 11.22 -34.58
N THR A 489 4.10 10.60 -33.65
CA THR A 489 2.69 10.92 -33.41
C THR A 489 2.57 12.31 -32.77
N SER A 490 3.41 12.61 -31.78
CA SER A 490 3.45 13.90 -31.10
C SER A 490 3.74 15.03 -32.10
N THR A 491 4.81 14.89 -32.88
CA THR A 491 5.23 15.86 -33.89
C THR A 491 4.18 16.06 -34.98
N LEU A 492 3.48 15.00 -35.42
CA LEU A 492 2.34 15.11 -36.33
C LEU A 492 1.24 15.99 -35.75
N ILE A 493 0.79 15.74 -34.51
CA ILE A 493 -0.34 16.47 -33.92
C ILE A 493 -0.02 17.96 -33.81
N TRP A 494 1.19 18.31 -33.34
CA TRP A 494 1.61 19.70 -33.28
C TRP A 494 1.74 20.36 -34.66
N TYR A 495 2.25 19.63 -35.65
CA TYR A 495 2.28 20.12 -37.03
C TYR A 495 0.88 20.40 -37.57
N VAL A 496 -0.11 19.52 -37.34
CA VAL A 496 -1.49 19.71 -37.80
C VAL A 496 -2.12 20.93 -37.13
N LEU A 497 -1.99 21.06 -35.80
CA LEU A 497 -2.51 22.22 -35.07
C LEU A 497 -1.91 23.54 -35.55
N TYR A 498 -0.62 23.56 -35.89
CA TYR A 498 0.05 24.75 -36.40
C TYR A 498 -0.28 25.07 -37.86
N ASN A 499 -0.30 24.06 -38.73
CA ASN A 499 -0.52 24.25 -40.16
C ASN A 499 -1.94 24.72 -40.48
N HIS A 500 -2.91 24.34 -39.65
CA HIS A 500 -4.33 24.68 -39.82
C HIS A 500 -4.81 25.77 -38.85
N LYS A 501 -3.89 26.51 -38.21
CA LYS A 501 -4.25 27.53 -37.21
C LYS A 501 -5.01 28.73 -37.79
N ASP A 502 -4.73 29.07 -39.04
CA ASP A 502 -5.28 30.23 -39.77
C ASP A 502 -6.33 29.82 -40.82
N ASP A 503 -6.68 28.53 -40.88
CA ASP A 503 -7.62 27.98 -41.86
C ASP A 503 -9.08 28.28 -41.48
N SER A 504 -10.00 28.05 -42.43
CA SER A 504 -11.44 28.21 -42.16
C SER A 504 -11.92 27.23 -41.07
N PRO A 505 -13.01 27.54 -40.34
CA PRO A 505 -13.58 26.61 -39.36
C PRO A 505 -13.98 25.26 -39.97
N GLU A 506 -14.39 25.26 -41.24
CA GLU A 506 -14.75 24.04 -41.99
C GLU A 506 -13.52 23.17 -42.26
N ASP A 507 -12.40 23.78 -42.67
CA ASP A 507 -11.14 23.08 -42.91
C ASP A 507 -10.54 22.54 -41.60
N THR A 508 -10.68 23.28 -40.50
CA THR A 508 -10.24 22.84 -39.17
C THR A 508 -11.08 21.64 -38.69
N ALA A 509 -12.40 21.68 -38.87
CA ALA A 509 -13.28 20.56 -38.55
C ALA A 509 -12.96 19.33 -39.41
N LEU A 510 -12.64 19.54 -40.70
CA LEU A 510 -12.20 18.48 -41.60
C LEU A 510 -10.87 17.87 -41.14
N ALA A 511 -9.90 18.68 -40.70
CA ALA A 511 -8.63 18.21 -40.16
C ALA A 511 -8.84 17.33 -38.90
N TYR A 512 -9.72 17.74 -37.98
CA TYR A 512 -10.07 16.94 -36.80
C TYR A 512 -10.74 15.61 -37.19
N GLN A 513 -11.63 15.62 -38.19
CA GLN A 513 -12.22 14.41 -38.74
C GLN A 513 -11.16 13.50 -39.35
N ARG A 514 -10.19 14.03 -40.09
CA ARG A 514 -9.10 13.23 -40.69
C ARG A 514 -8.19 12.61 -39.62
N ILE A 515 -7.85 13.33 -38.54
CA ILE A 515 -7.11 12.78 -37.40
C ILE A 515 -7.88 11.57 -36.82
N SER A 516 -9.19 11.71 -36.62
CA SER A 516 -10.03 10.59 -36.17
C SER A 516 -9.93 9.38 -37.11
N GLN A 517 -9.98 9.59 -38.43
CA GLN A 517 -9.87 8.52 -39.41
C GLN A 517 -8.48 7.86 -39.35
N TRP A 518 -7.41 8.61 -39.11
CA TRP A 518 -6.07 8.05 -38.93
C TRP A 518 -5.95 7.20 -37.66
N ILE A 519 -6.69 7.55 -36.61
CA ILE A 519 -6.74 6.80 -35.35
C ILE A 519 -7.57 5.52 -35.49
N PHE A 520 -8.84 5.62 -35.89
CA PHE A 520 -9.79 4.51 -35.78
C PHE A 520 -9.94 3.70 -37.08
N ASP A 521 -9.97 4.37 -38.23
CA ASP A 521 -10.21 3.73 -39.53
C ASP A 521 -8.93 3.17 -40.15
N PHE A 522 -7.83 3.92 -40.08
CA PHE A 522 -6.54 3.51 -40.63
C PHE A 522 -5.63 2.86 -39.59
N GLN A 523 -5.81 3.18 -38.31
CA GLN A 523 -4.95 2.77 -37.20
C GLN A 523 -3.46 3.03 -37.47
N LEU A 524 -3.16 4.20 -38.07
CA LEU A 524 -1.81 4.68 -38.35
C LEU A 524 -1.16 5.31 -37.11
N ILE A 525 -1.98 5.85 -36.22
CA ILE A 525 -1.56 6.51 -34.98
C ILE A 525 -2.42 6.01 -33.81
N SER A 526 -1.83 5.94 -32.62
CA SER A 526 -2.55 5.51 -31.42
C SER A 526 -3.34 6.66 -30.80
N PHE A 527 -4.61 6.41 -30.44
CA PHE A 527 -5.46 7.37 -29.73
C PHE A 527 -4.81 7.81 -28.41
N ASN A 528 -4.27 6.85 -27.66
CA ASN A 528 -3.57 7.10 -26.40
C ASN A 528 -2.40 8.09 -26.55
N HIS A 529 -1.55 7.91 -27.56
CA HIS A 529 -0.45 8.83 -27.84
C HIS A 529 -0.95 10.25 -28.17
N VAL A 530 -2.03 10.35 -28.94
CA VAL A 530 -2.61 11.64 -29.34
C VAL A 530 -3.16 12.39 -28.12
N ILE A 531 -3.99 11.75 -27.30
CA ILE A 531 -4.58 12.42 -26.12
C ILE A 531 -3.49 12.78 -25.10
N PHE A 532 -2.52 11.87 -24.88
CA PHE A 532 -1.39 12.16 -23.99
C PHE A 532 -0.56 13.35 -24.48
N THR A 533 -0.31 13.45 -25.79
CA THR A 533 0.37 14.63 -26.39
C THR A 533 -0.42 15.91 -26.12
N LEU A 534 -1.74 15.88 -26.36
CA LEU A 534 -2.61 17.05 -26.18
C LEU A 534 -2.73 17.49 -24.72
N ALA A 535 -2.63 16.55 -23.76
CA ALA A 535 -2.74 16.84 -22.34
C ALA A 535 -1.42 17.28 -21.69
N CYS A 536 -0.29 16.66 -22.04
CA CYS A 536 0.96 16.76 -21.26
C CYS A 536 2.12 17.51 -21.94
N HIS A 537 2.11 17.73 -23.27
CA HIS A 537 3.24 18.39 -23.94
C HIS A 537 3.13 19.93 -23.89
N HIS A 538 4.07 20.56 -23.18
CA HIS A 538 4.22 22.00 -23.05
C HIS A 538 5.38 22.60 -23.86
N THR A 539 6.35 21.78 -24.27
CA THR A 539 7.68 22.22 -24.73
C THR A 539 7.73 22.89 -26.11
N LEU A 540 6.66 22.82 -26.91
CA LEU A 540 6.61 23.42 -28.24
C LEU A 540 5.77 24.70 -28.31
N LEU A 541 5.16 25.09 -27.18
CA LEU A 541 4.33 26.28 -27.05
C LEU A 541 5.11 27.34 -26.27
N THR A 542 5.56 28.39 -26.95
CA THR A 542 5.76 29.67 -26.24
C THR A 542 4.37 30.16 -25.82
N GLU A 543 4.21 30.59 -24.57
CA GLU A 543 2.95 31.08 -23.96
C GLU A 543 2.21 32.17 -24.76
N SER A 544 2.83 32.69 -25.82
CA SER A 544 2.32 33.73 -26.71
C SER A 544 1.23 33.29 -27.71
N ASP A 545 1.06 32.00 -28.02
CA ASP A 545 0.16 31.55 -29.12
C ASP A 545 -1.21 31.02 -28.61
N GLN A 546 -2.09 31.94 -28.21
CA GLN A 546 -3.43 31.64 -27.65
C GLN A 546 -4.32 30.81 -28.60
N HIS A 547 -4.18 31.01 -29.91
CA HIS A 547 -4.96 30.28 -30.92
C HIS A 547 -4.62 28.78 -30.92
N LEU A 548 -3.34 28.43 -30.87
CA LEU A 548 -2.91 27.04 -30.89
C LEU A 548 -3.35 26.29 -29.62
N THR A 549 -3.35 26.99 -28.48
CA THR A 549 -3.86 26.47 -27.21
C THR A 549 -5.37 26.21 -27.28
N LYS A 550 -6.14 27.08 -27.96
CA LYS A 550 -7.58 26.87 -28.17
C LYS A 550 -7.85 25.66 -29.08
N SER A 551 -7.17 25.57 -30.22
CA SER A 551 -7.32 24.45 -31.17
C SER A 551 -6.95 23.11 -30.54
N ARG A 552 -5.90 23.06 -29.71
CA ARG A 552 -5.52 21.89 -28.91
C ARG A 552 -6.71 21.33 -28.12
N TRP A 553 -7.39 22.19 -27.36
CA TRP A 553 -8.51 21.77 -26.51
C TRP A 553 -9.79 21.49 -27.28
N GLU A 554 -10.01 22.14 -28.42
CA GLU A 554 -11.09 21.79 -29.34
C GLU A 554 -10.91 20.41 -29.96
N LEU A 555 -9.69 20.06 -30.39
CA LEU A 555 -9.38 18.71 -30.87
C LEU A 555 -9.59 17.67 -29.77
N THR A 556 -9.15 17.94 -28.54
CA THR A 556 -9.40 17.05 -27.38
C THR A 556 -10.91 16.82 -27.17
N ARG A 557 -11.72 17.88 -27.20
CA ARG A 557 -13.18 17.76 -27.08
C ARG A 557 -13.81 17.03 -28.25
N TYR A 558 -13.30 17.23 -29.46
CA TYR A 558 -13.76 16.53 -30.66
C TYR A 558 -13.54 15.01 -30.51
N LEU A 559 -12.30 14.61 -30.19
CA LEU A 559 -11.92 13.19 -30.09
C LEU A 559 -12.64 12.45 -28.95
N LEU A 560 -12.84 13.10 -27.80
CA LEU A 560 -13.47 12.45 -26.63
C LEU A 560 -15.00 12.47 -26.66
N PHE A 561 -15.62 13.57 -27.12
CA PHE A 561 -17.05 13.79 -26.90
C PHE A 561 -17.89 13.98 -28.15
N THR A 562 -17.26 14.33 -29.28
CA THR A 562 -18.00 14.60 -30.53
C THR A 562 -17.93 13.38 -31.45
N ASN A 563 -16.74 12.78 -31.53
CA ASN A 563 -16.49 11.55 -32.24
C ASN A 563 -17.22 10.38 -31.57
N GLN A 564 -18.01 9.66 -32.34
CA GLN A 564 -18.76 8.52 -31.85
C GLN A 564 -17.90 7.27 -31.65
N GLU A 565 -16.72 7.16 -32.25
CA GLU A 565 -15.89 5.94 -32.17
C GLU A 565 -15.49 5.59 -30.72
N PHE A 566 -14.94 6.56 -29.98
CA PHE A 566 -14.55 6.32 -28.59
C PHE A 566 -15.77 6.08 -27.69
N ILE A 567 -16.84 6.85 -27.88
CA ILE A 567 -18.11 6.70 -27.15
C ILE A 567 -18.72 5.32 -27.41
N ASN A 568 -18.72 4.84 -28.66
CA ASN A 568 -19.26 3.54 -29.05
C ASN A 568 -18.44 2.38 -28.50
N ARG A 569 -17.11 2.52 -28.42
CA ARG A 569 -16.22 1.55 -27.77
C ARG A 569 -16.50 1.47 -26.27
N TYR A 570 -16.59 2.63 -25.60
CA TYR A 570 -16.94 2.71 -24.19
C TYR A 570 -18.33 2.13 -23.90
N ASN A 571 -19.37 2.54 -24.64
CA ASN A 571 -20.73 2.05 -24.45
C ASN A 571 -20.84 0.55 -24.68
N TYR A 572 -20.09 0.01 -25.65
CA TYR A 572 -20.05 -1.42 -25.87
C TYR A 572 -19.34 -2.15 -24.73
N TRP A 573 -18.21 -1.64 -24.25
CA TRP A 573 -17.53 -2.17 -23.07
C TRP A 573 -18.47 -2.21 -21.85
N GLN A 574 -19.23 -1.14 -21.60
CA GLN A 574 -20.25 -1.12 -20.55
C GLN A 574 -21.36 -2.16 -20.79
N SER A 575 -21.79 -2.35 -22.05
CA SER A 575 -22.83 -3.34 -22.39
C SER A 575 -22.41 -4.80 -22.14
N LEU A 576 -21.11 -5.08 -22.16
CA LEU A 576 -20.57 -6.40 -21.83
C LEU A 576 -20.66 -6.71 -20.33
N ASN A 577 -20.93 -5.69 -19.50
CA ASN A 577 -21.06 -5.80 -18.05
C ASN A 577 -19.87 -6.57 -17.43
N ILE A 578 -18.66 -6.15 -17.81
CA ILE A 578 -17.40 -6.70 -17.27
C ILE A 578 -17.22 -6.11 -15.87
N ASN A 579 -17.00 -6.98 -14.88
CA ASN A 579 -16.65 -6.50 -13.55
C ASN A 579 -15.26 -5.84 -13.58
N ALA A 580 -15.16 -4.61 -13.07
CA ALA A 580 -13.89 -3.91 -12.90
C ALA A 580 -12.91 -4.69 -12.00
N GLN A 581 -13.44 -5.41 -11.00
CA GLN A 581 -12.70 -6.36 -10.20
C GLN A 581 -12.52 -7.66 -11.00
N ILE A 582 -11.47 -7.71 -11.84
CA ILE A 582 -11.18 -8.81 -12.78
C ILE A 582 -11.19 -10.18 -12.08
N TRP A 583 -10.71 -10.27 -10.85
CA TRP A 583 -10.66 -11.52 -10.08
C TRP A 583 -12.05 -12.10 -9.73
N LYS A 584 -13.13 -11.29 -9.75
CA LYS A 584 -14.53 -11.75 -9.62
C LYS A 584 -15.14 -12.17 -10.95
N GLU A 585 -14.48 -11.94 -12.08
CA GLU A 585 -15.04 -12.13 -13.43
C GLU A 585 -14.61 -13.48 -14.04
N ASP A 586 -15.45 -14.50 -13.89
CA ASP A 586 -15.16 -15.85 -14.39
C ASP A 586 -15.21 -15.98 -15.94
N GLU A 587 -15.86 -15.05 -16.64
CA GLU A 587 -16.02 -15.06 -18.12
C GLU A 587 -15.27 -13.89 -18.81
N PHE A 588 -14.25 -13.31 -18.17
CA PHE A 588 -13.56 -12.11 -18.65
C PHE A 588 -13.08 -12.28 -20.09
N ASN A 589 -12.31 -13.33 -20.37
CA ASN A 589 -11.75 -13.60 -21.69
C ASN A 589 -12.82 -13.70 -22.78
N LYS A 590 -13.97 -14.34 -22.49
CA LYS A 590 -15.06 -14.48 -23.46
C LYS A 590 -15.68 -13.13 -23.80
N LYS A 591 -15.95 -12.28 -22.79
CA LYS A 591 -16.45 -10.92 -22.99
C LYS A 591 -15.41 -10.04 -23.70
N TYR A 592 -14.15 -10.18 -23.32
CA TYR A 592 -13.02 -9.47 -23.92
C TYR A 592 -12.82 -9.84 -25.40
N GLN A 593 -12.96 -11.12 -25.78
CA GLN A 593 -12.92 -11.52 -27.17
C GLN A 593 -14.11 -10.95 -27.97
N GLN A 594 -15.31 -10.88 -27.38
CA GLN A 594 -16.45 -10.18 -28.01
C GLN A 594 -16.14 -8.69 -28.26
N TYR A 595 -15.42 -8.04 -27.34
CA TYR A 595 -14.93 -6.68 -27.55
C TYR A 595 -13.99 -6.58 -28.75
N LEU A 596 -12.96 -7.43 -28.82
CA LEU A 596 -11.98 -7.42 -29.92
C LEU A 596 -12.60 -7.84 -31.27
N ASP A 597 -13.59 -8.73 -31.25
CA ASP A 597 -14.34 -9.13 -32.45
C ASP A 597 -15.17 -7.97 -33.01
N LYS A 598 -15.60 -7.01 -32.17
CA LYS A 598 -16.30 -5.81 -32.65
C LYS A 598 -15.34 -4.67 -32.99
N TYR A 599 -14.28 -4.51 -32.21
CA TYR A 599 -13.28 -3.45 -32.35
C TYR A 599 -11.87 -4.02 -32.41
N PRO A 600 -11.46 -4.58 -33.56
CA PRO A 600 -10.12 -5.17 -33.71
C PRO A 600 -9.04 -4.09 -33.61
N GLU A 601 -7.92 -4.45 -32.99
CA GLU A 601 -6.75 -3.60 -32.82
C GLU A 601 -5.59 -4.14 -33.69
N PHE A 602 -4.92 -3.25 -34.42
CA PHE A 602 -3.84 -3.56 -35.36
C PHE A 602 -2.59 -2.75 -34.97
N PHE A 603 -1.43 -3.42 -34.84
CA PHE A 603 -0.21 -2.82 -34.27
C PHE A 603 0.92 -2.61 -35.27
N GLU A 604 0.82 -3.19 -36.47
CA GLU A 604 1.74 -3.00 -37.59
C GLU A 604 1.09 -2.28 -38.77
N PHE A 605 0.06 -1.47 -38.51
CA PHE A 605 -0.61 -0.63 -39.51
C PHE A 605 -1.31 -1.44 -40.63
N GLU A 606 -1.78 -2.63 -40.32
CA GLU A 606 -2.28 -3.62 -41.30
C GLU A 606 -3.80 -3.58 -41.52
N ASN A 607 -4.54 -2.71 -40.82
CA ASN A 607 -6.01 -2.65 -40.87
C ASN A 607 -6.55 -2.58 -42.31
N TYR A 608 -5.88 -1.82 -43.18
CA TYR A 608 -6.31 -1.62 -44.57
C TYR A 608 -6.40 -2.91 -45.40
N SER A 609 -5.65 -3.94 -45.01
CA SER A 609 -5.62 -5.21 -45.74
C SER A 609 -6.84 -6.08 -45.50
N TYR A 610 -7.66 -5.73 -44.49
CA TYR A 610 -8.85 -6.46 -44.12
C TYR A 610 -10.14 -5.91 -44.77
N GLU A 611 -10.10 -4.76 -45.47
CA GLU A 611 -11.23 -4.18 -46.24
C GLU A 611 -12.59 -4.20 -45.49
N GLY A 612 -12.58 -4.00 -44.16
CA GLY A 612 -13.80 -4.02 -43.33
C GLY A 612 -14.32 -5.42 -42.95
N LYS A 613 -13.57 -6.48 -43.27
CA LYS A 613 -13.84 -7.85 -42.80
C LYS A 613 -13.08 -8.12 -41.50
N LEU A 614 -13.65 -8.95 -40.65
CA LEU A 614 -13.04 -9.28 -39.36
C LEU A 614 -11.79 -10.16 -39.54
N PRO A 615 -10.71 -9.92 -38.77
CA PRO A 615 -9.53 -10.77 -38.79
C PRO A 615 -9.85 -12.24 -38.52
N SER A 616 -10.90 -12.51 -37.74
CA SER A 616 -11.39 -13.86 -37.43
C SER A 616 -11.97 -14.61 -38.63
N GLN A 617 -12.29 -13.92 -39.73
CA GLN A 617 -12.98 -14.47 -40.90
C GLN A 617 -12.11 -14.52 -42.16
N THR A 618 -10.95 -13.84 -42.19
CA THR A 618 -10.07 -13.80 -43.36
C THR A 618 -8.69 -14.37 -43.05
N PRO A 619 -8.16 -15.29 -43.88
CA PRO A 619 -6.78 -15.76 -43.74
C PRO A 619 -5.80 -14.59 -43.87
N THR A 620 -4.63 -14.72 -43.23
CA THR A 620 -3.57 -13.69 -43.18
C THR A 620 -3.37 -13.01 -44.54
N PRO A 621 -3.61 -11.69 -44.63
CA PRO A 621 -3.53 -10.97 -45.89
C PRO A 621 -2.09 -10.99 -46.45
N ASN A 622 -1.96 -11.07 -47.77
CA ASN A 622 -0.67 -11.11 -48.45
C ASN A 622 -0.02 -9.71 -48.44
N LEU A 623 0.60 -9.37 -47.31
CA LEU A 623 1.25 -8.08 -47.01
C LEU A 623 2.76 -8.14 -47.25
N SER A 624 3.34 -7.02 -47.66
CA SER A 624 4.79 -6.84 -47.83
C SER A 624 5.25 -5.59 -47.07
N PRO A 625 6.06 -5.69 -46.00
CA PRO A 625 6.61 -6.91 -45.37
C PRO A 625 5.51 -7.80 -44.73
N LYS A 626 5.75 -9.08 -44.48
CA LYS A 626 4.75 -9.91 -43.78
C LYS A 626 4.54 -9.41 -42.35
N VAL A 627 3.34 -9.62 -41.82
CA VAL A 627 3.04 -9.30 -40.41
C VAL A 627 3.90 -10.17 -39.51
N GLN A 628 4.56 -9.60 -38.50
CA GLN A 628 5.34 -10.39 -37.54
C GLN A 628 4.38 -11.17 -36.63
N LEU A 629 4.88 -12.25 -36.03
CA LEU A 629 4.09 -13.07 -35.11
C LEU A 629 3.59 -12.19 -33.94
N ARG A 630 2.27 -12.07 -33.79
CA ARG A 630 1.69 -11.25 -32.71
C ARG A 630 1.81 -11.95 -31.37
N LEU A 631 2.13 -11.16 -30.35
CA LEU A 631 2.06 -11.62 -28.97
C LEU A 631 0.58 -11.78 -28.56
N PRO A 632 0.26 -12.77 -27.70
CA PRO A 632 -1.11 -12.97 -27.24
C PRO A 632 -1.59 -11.80 -26.38
N MET A 633 -2.85 -11.40 -26.57
CA MET A 633 -3.50 -10.35 -25.79
C MET A 633 -4.58 -10.93 -24.89
N TYR A 634 -4.44 -10.74 -23.58
CA TYR A 634 -5.33 -11.32 -22.58
C TYR A 634 -6.21 -10.30 -21.87
N TYR A 635 -5.64 -9.14 -21.49
CA TYR A 635 -6.31 -8.14 -20.64
C TYR A 635 -6.17 -6.71 -21.18
N ASN A 636 -5.67 -6.53 -22.40
CA ASN A 636 -5.24 -5.21 -22.87
C ASN A 636 -6.10 -4.71 -24.03
N ASN A 637 -6.67 -3.51 -23.95
CA ASN A 637 -7.34 -2.87 -25.07
C ASN A 637 -7.15 -1.35 -25.01
N GLU A 638 -7.65 -0.63 -26.00
CA GLU A 638 -7.50 0.83 -26.08
C GLU A 638 -8.00 1.56 -24.83
N LEU A 639 -9.11 1.11 -24.20
CA LEU A 639 -9.68 1.71 -22.99
C LEU A 639 -8.82 1.44 -21.74
N ILE A 640 -8.26 0.23 -21.62
CA ILE A 640 -7.38 -0.15 -20.51
C ILE A 640 -6.02 0.54 -20.62
N ARG A 641 -5.48 0.71 -21.84
CA ARG A 641 -4.29 1.54 -22.06
C ARG A 641 -4.56 3.00 -21.76
N PHE A 642 -5.74 3.49 -22.11
CA PHE A 642 -6.15 4.85 -21.79
C PHE A 642 -6.25 5.06 -20.27
N SER A 643 -6.79 4.09 -19.51
CA SER A 643 -6.90 4.19 -18.05
C SER A 643 -5.54 4.28 -17.35
N GLN A 644 -4.50 3.62 -17.90
CA GLN A 644 -3.13 3.70 -17.39
C GLN A 644 -2.47 5.07 -17.59
N LEU A 645 -2.92 5.87 -18.56
CA LEU A 645 -2.41 7.21 -18.82
C LEU A 645 -3.24 8.31 -18.13
N LEU A 646 -4.34 7.95 -17.47
CA LEU A 646 -5.29 8.91 -16.92
C LEU A 646 -4.66 9.84 -15.89
N GLU A 647 -3.74 9.36 -15.06
CA GLU A 647 -3.07 10.18 -14.06
C GLU A 647 -2.39 11.40 -14.70
N SER A 648 -1.53 11.18 -15.68
CA SER A 648 -0.84 12.26 -16.38
C SER A 648 -1.81 13.16 -17.17
N ILE A 649 -2.85 12.58 -17.77
CA ILE A 649 -3.85 13.32 -18.54
C ILE A 649 -4.69 14.24 -17.65
N ILE A 650 -5.16 13.75 -16.50
CA ILE A 650 -5.95 14.50 -15.52
C ILE A 650 -5.10 15.63 -14.94
N THR A 651 -3.86 15.33 -14.54
CA THR A 651 -2.89 16.32 -14.07
C THR A 651 -2.69 17.43 -15.11
N GLY A 652 -2.45 17.07 -16.38
CA GLY A 652 -2.35 18.03 -17.47
C GLY A 652 -3.61 18.89 -17.65
N TRP A 653 -4.81 18.31 -17.53
CA TRP A 653 -6.06 19.09 -17.61
C TRP A 653 -6.24 20.05 -16.44
N ILE A 654 -5.87 19.67 -15.21
CA ILE A 654 -5.99 20.53 -14.03
C ILE A 654 -4.97 21.68 -14.10
N GLU A 655 -3.71 21.40 -14.44
CA GLU A 655 -2.64 22.40 -14.57
C GLU A 655 -2.97 23.45 -15.64
N ASN A 656 -3.59 23.04 -16.74
CA ASN A 656 -4.00 23.94 -17.82
C ASN A 656 -5.40 24.56 -17.60
N GLY A 657 -5.99 24.43 -16.41
CA GLY A 657 -7.30 25.00 -16.06
C GLY A 657 -8.49 24.46 -16.85
N GLN A 658 -8.38 23.30 -17.49
CA GLN A 658 -9.43 22.68 -18.32
C GLN A 658 -10.43 21.85 -17.51
N VAL A 659 -10.91 22.40 -16.38
CA VAL A 659 -11.84 21.71 -15.47
C VAL A 659 -13.14 21.28 -16.16
N ALA A 660 -13.62 22.05 -17.14
CA ALA A 660 -14.83 21.71 -17.88
C ALA A 660 -14.68 20.42 -18.72
N ILE A 661 -13.49 20.16 -19.27
CA ILE A 661 -13.19 18.91 -19.99
C ILE A 661 -13.19 17.75 -18.99
N LEU A 662 -12.56 17.94 -17.83
CA LEU A 662 -12.52 16.94 -16.76
C LEU A 662 -13.93 16.59 -16.24
N ILE A 663 -14.75 17.57 -15.88
CA ILE A 663 -16.15 17.38 -15.44
C ILE A 663 -16.97 16.61 -16.49
N ARG A 664 -16.83 16.99 -17.76
CA ARG A 664 -17.52 16.30 -18.85
C ARG A 664 -17.00 14.87 -19.03
N PHE A 665 -15.70 14.66 -18.87
CA PHE A 665 -15.07 13.33 -18.93
C PHE A 665 -15.59 12.43 -17.81
N LEU A 666 -15.55 12.89 -16.55
CA LEU A 666 -16.01 12.14 -15.39
C LEU A 666 -17.51 11.81 -15.43
N SER A 667 -18.32 12.71 -15.99
CA SER A 667 -19.77 12.44 -16.15
C SER A 667 -20.08 11.50 -17.31
N THR A 668 -19.28 11.51 -18.39
CA THR A 668 -19.50 10.66 -19.58
C THR A 668 -18.88 9.28 -19.43
N PHE A 669 -17.69 9.19 -18.82
CA PHE A 669 -16.85 8.00 -18.76
C PHE A 669 -16.44 7.57 -17.33
N PRO A 670 -17.35 7.56 -16.33
CA PRO A 670 -16.99 7.29 -14.94
C PRO A 670 -16.34 5.91 -14.74
N SER A 671 -16.76 4.91 -15.52
CA SER A 671 -16.27 3.54 -15.38
C SER A 671 -14.84 3.33 -15.90
N ILE A 672 -14.25 4.29 -16.65
CA ILE A 672 -12.85 4.15 -17.11
C ILE A 672 -11.89 4.28 -15.94
N ILE A 673 -12.18 5.13 -14.95
CA ILE A 673 -11.35 5.26 -13.75
C ILE A 673 -11.32 3.95 -12.97
N LYS A 674 -12.44 3.22 -12.92
CA LYS A 674 -12.54 1.91 -12.28
C LYS A 674 -11.68 0.82 -12.93
N LEU A 675 -11.19 1.06 -14.15
CA LEU A 675 -10.24 0.14 -14.81
C LEU A 675 -8.81 0.32 -14.30
N ASN A 676 -8.52 1.41 -13.57
CA ASN A 676 -7.25 1.60 -12.92
C ASN A 676 -7.19 0.73 -11.64
N PRO A 677 -6.15 -0.12 -11.46
CA PRO A 677 -6.00 -0.90 -10.23
C PRO A 677 -5.79 -0.06 -8.97
N PHE A 678 -5.38 1.20 -9.10
CA PHE A 678 -5.10 2.14 -8.01
C PHE A 678 -6.07 3.33 -8.05
N GLU A 679 -7.38 3.05 -8.07
CA GLU A 679 -8.40 4.10 -8.22
C GLU A 679 -8.46 5.06 -7.03
N PHE A 680 -8.25 4.56 -5.81
CA PHE A 680 -8.28 5.37 -4.60
C PHE A 680 -7.06 6.29 -4.51
N ASP A 681 -5.87 5.73 -4.73
CA ASP A 681 -4.61 6.44 -4.65
C ASP A 681 -4.50 7.50 -5.75
N LEU A 682 -4.93 7.19 -6.97
CA LEU A 682 -5.05 8.18 -8.05
C LEU A 682 -5.86 9.41 -7.59
N ILE A 683 -7.00 9.18 -6.92
CA ILE A 683 -7.86 10.27 -6.48
C ILE A 683 -7.19 11.03 -5.33
N LEU A 684 -6.73 10.33 -4.29
CA LEU A 684 -6.10 10.96 -3.12
C LEU A 684 -4.87 11.78 -3.50
N ASP A 685 -4.00 11.25 -4.36
CA ASP A 685 -2.76 11.92 -4.79
C ASP A 685 -3.07 13.15 -5.65
N THR A 686 -4.08 13.06 -6.54
CA THR A 686 -4.56 14.21 -7.31
C THR A 686 -5.11 15.31 -6.38
N LEU A 687 -5.89 14.96 -5.35
CA LEU A 687 -6.39 15.93 -4.37
C LEU A 687 -5.24 16.57 -3.59
N ASN A 688 -4.30 15.76 -3.12
CA ASN A 688 -3.15 16.23 -2.35
C ASN A 688 -2.28 17.22 -3.15
N TYR A 689 -2.02 16.91 -4.43
CA TYR A 689 -1.19 17.75 -5.28
C TYR A 689 -1.89 19.06 -5.68
N PHE A 690 -3.20 19.01 -5.96
CA PHE A 690 -3.98 20.15 -6.47
C PHE A 690 -4.86 20.87 -5.44
N GLU A 691 -4.64 20.66 -4.14
CA GLU A 691 -5.44 21.30 -3.06
C GLU A 691 -5.45 22.84 -3.17
N SER A 692 -4.38 23.45 -3.67
CA SER A 692 -4.27 24.90 -3.86
C SER A 692 -5.05 25.43 -5.08
N CYS A 693 -5.56 24.56 -5.95
CA CYS A 693 -6.25 24.95 -7.18
C CYS A 693 -7.76 25.16 -6.96
N GLU A 694 -8.17 26.39 -6.66
CA GLU A 694 -9.58 26.74 -6.36
C GLU A 694 -10.60 26.28 -7.43
N TRP A 695 -10.23 26.31 -8.72
CA TRP A 695 -11.11 25.90 -9.82
C TRP A 695 -11.40 24.38 -9.82
N PHE A 696 -10.51 23.57 -9.27
CA PHE A 696 -10.70 22.13 -9.18
C PHE A 696 -11.69 21.78 -8.05
N HIS A 697 -11.54 22.43 -6.88
CA HIS A 697 -12.40 22.23 -5.71
C HIS A 697 -13.82 22.76 -5.87
N SER A 698 -14.01 23.83 -6.65
CA SER A 698 -15.32 24.47 -6.85
C SER A 698 -16.28 23.72 -7.79
N GLY A 699 -15.82 22.70 -8.54
CA GLY A 699 -16.68 22.03 -9.53
C GLY A 699 -16.39 20.56 -9.86
N ALA A 700 -15.13 20.11 -9.87
CA ALA A 700 -14.80 18.74 -10.31
C ALA A 700 -14.72 17.75 -9.14
N LEU A 701 -14.36 18.21 -7.94
CA LEU A 701 -14.13 17.40 -6.74
C LEU A 701 -15.24 16.37 -6.46
N LYS A 702 -16.51 16.83 -6.40
CA LYS A 702 -17.65 15.94 -6.13
C LYS A 702 -17.80 14.85 -7.19
N GLN A 703 -17.64 15.19 -8.47
CA GLN A 703 -17.74 14.22 -9.56
C GLN A 703 -16.55 13.27 -9.59
N PHE A 704 -15.39 13.74 -9.18
CA PHE A 704 -14.18 12.93 -9.07
C PHE A 704 -14.34 11.88 -7.96
N CYS A 705 -14.82 12.27 -6.77
CA CYS A 705 -15.14 11.33 -5.69
C CYS A 705 -16.32 10.40 -6.03
N GLN A 706 -17.29 10.81 -6.86
CA GLN A 706 -18.41 9.96 -7.29
C GLN A 706 -17.98 8.73 -8.10
N THR A 707 -16.76 8.72 -8.63
CA THR A 707 -16.22 7.57 -9.38
C THR A 707 -15.97 6.39 -8.46
N LEU A 708 -15.65 6.63 -7.18
CA LEU A 708 -15.48 5.59 -6.17
C LEU A 708 -16.81 4.91 -5.84
N THR A 709 -16.74 3.62 -5.50
CA THR A 709 -17.92 2.85 -5.10
C THR A 709 -18.01 2.79 -3.57
N PRO A 710 -19.10 3.28 -2.94
CA PRO A 710 -19.27 3.23 -1.47
C PRO A 710 -19.30 1.83 -0.88
N ILE A 711 -19.54 0.80 -1.70
CA ILE A 711 -19.53 -0.60 -1.29
C ILE A 711 -18.09 -1.07 -1.05
N ASP A 712 -17.15 -0.62 -1.88
CA ASP A 712 -15.74 -1.02 -1.81
C ASP A 712 -14.98 -0.19 -0.76
N TYR A 713 -15.44 1.05 -0.48
CA TYR A 713 -14.82 1.97 0.47
C TYR A 713 -15.83 2.45 1.54
N PRO A 714 -15.66 2.06 2.82
CA PRO A 714 -16.60 2.37 3.89
C PRO A 714 -16.45 3.83 4.40
N PHE A 715 -16.89 4.80 3.60
CA PHE A 715 -16.92 6.21 3.98
C PHE A 715 -17.92 6.50 5.11
N SER A 716 -17.76 7.65 5.78
CA SER A 716 -18.76 8.11 6.75
C SER A 716 -20.14 8.28 6.10
N LYS A 717 -21.20 8.10 6.88
CA LYS A 717 -22.58 8.26 6.40
C LYS A 717 -22.84 9.69 5.89
N ILE A 718 -22.25 10.69 6.56
CA ILE A 718 -22.39 12.11 6.20
C ILE A 718 -21.72 12.36 4.84
N PHE A 719 -20.47 11.92 4.66
CA PHE A 719 -19.76 12.04 3.39
C PHE A 719 -20.45 11.29 2.25
N SER A 720 -20.89 10.05 2.52
CA SER A 720 -21.59 9.23 1.54
C SER A 720 -22.89 9.89 1.05
N SER A 721 -23.62 10.50 1.98
CA SER A 721 -24.86 11.21 1.66
C SER A 721 -24.60 12.51 0.88
N TYR A 722 -23.50 13.21 1.16
CA TYR A 722 -23.09 14.41 0.40
C TYR A 722 -22.67 14.12 -1.06
N ILE A 723 -21.89 13.06 -1.29
CA ILE A 723 -21.37 12.71 -2.61
C ILE A 723 -22.43 12.03 -3.49
N TRP A 724 -23.18 11.06 -2.95
CA TRP A 724 -24.11 10.20 -3.71
C TRP A 724 -25.60 10.43 -3.44
N GLY A 725 -25.97 11.23 -2.44
CA GLY A 725 -27.38 11.41 -2.01
C GLY A 725 -28.33 12.05 -3.04
N ASP A 726 -27.80 12.76 -4.04
CA ASP A 726 -28.62 13.44 -5.06
C ASP A 726 -29.26 12.51 -6.11
N LYS A 727 -28.82 11.24 -6.22
CA LYS A 727 -29.22 10.34 -7.33
C LYS A 727 -30.38 9.39 -7.02
N SER A 728 -30.74 9.22 -5.75
CA SER A 728 -31.88 8.38 -5.35
C SER A 728 -33.04 9.28 -4.95
N GLY A 729 -34.13 9.32 -5.73
CA GLY A 729 -35.39 10.02 -5.39
C GLY A 729 -36.12 9.46 -4.15
N GLN A 730 -35.40 8.86 -3.21
CA GLN A 730 -35.86 8.56 -1.86
C GLN A 730 -35.45 9.74 -0.97
N GLN A 731 -36.31 10.12 -0.03
CA GLN A 731 -36.13 11.23 0.91
C GLN A 731 -34.88 11.04 1.80
N GLY A 732 -33.69 11.22 1.25
CA GLY A 732 -32.45 11.39 2.00
C GLY A 732 -32.45 12.79 2.62
N GLN A 733 -32.08 12.89 3.90
CA GLN A 733 -31.79 14.19 4.50
C GLN A 733 -30.79 14.94 3.63
N GLN A 734 -31.16 16.15 3.19
CA GLN A 734 -30.18 17.04 2.56
C GLN A 734 -29.11 17.33 3.59
N VAL A 735 -27.89 16.86 3.33
CA VAL A 735 -26.72 17.16 4.17
C VAL A 735 -26.42 18.64 4.02
N GLU A 736 -26.52 19.39 5.11
CA GLU A 736 -26.16 20.80 5.14
C GLU A 736 -24.65 20.94 5.41
N LEU A 737 -24.06 22.08 5.02
CA LEU A 737 -22.68 22.42 5.37
C LEU A 737 -22.42 22.39 6.89
N LYS A 738 -23.46 22.49 7.72
CA LYS A 738 -23.38 22.44 9.18
C LYS A 738 -23.14 21.03 9.73
N ASP A 739 -23.45 19.99 8.95
CA ASP A 739 -23.23 18.60 9.36
C ASP A 739 -21.73 18.24 9.34
N PHE A 740 -20.93 18.98 8.57
CA PHE A 740 -19.47 18.95 8.62
C PHE A 740 -18.95 19.83 9.77
N ASN A 741 -19.24 19.41 11.01
CA ASN A 741 -18.83 20.11 12.22
C ASN A 741 -17.57 19.47 12.84
N ARG A 742 -17.16 19.95 14.02
CA ARG A 742 -16.05 19.39 14.79
C ARG A 742 -16.19 17.89 15.08
N ASP A 743 -17.40 17.40 15.34
CA ASP A 743 -17.66 15.99 15.65
C ASP A 743 -17.42 15.09 14.42
N TYR A 744 -17.68 15.61 13.22
CA TYR A 744 -17.33 14.92 11.96
C TYR A 744 -15.82 14.69 11.86
N PHE A 745 -15.00 15.72 12.10
CA PHE A 745 -13.54 15.57 12.10
C PHE A 745 -13.05 14.65 13.22
N ASN A 746 -13.67 14.71 14.41
CA ASN A 746 -13.37 13.77 15.49
C ASN A 746 -13.66 12.31 15.08
N SER A 747 -14.77 12.06 14.38
CA SER A 747 -15.12 10.73 13.88
C SER A 747 -14.10 10.19 12.86
N CYS A 748 -13.49 11.06 12.05
CA CYS A 748 -12.42 10.70 11.13
C CYS A 748 -11.15 10.26 11.88
N VAL A 749 -10.84 10.92 13.00
CA VAL A 749 -9.70 10.54 13.86
C VAL A 749 -9.99 9.24 14.60
N LEU A 750 -11.18 9.11 15.20
CA LEU A 750 -11.59 7.91 15.93
C LEU A 750 -11.59 6.67 15.02
N ARG A 751 -11.92 6.80 13.73
CA ARG A 751 -11.79 5.71 12.75
C ARG A 751 -10.35 5.17 12.66
N VAL A 752 -9.36 6.06 12.67
CA VAL A 752 -7.94 5.68 12.64
C VAL A 752 -7.51 5.07 13.98
N VAL A 753 -8.00 5.62 15.10
CA VAL A 753 -7.75 5.08 16.44
C VAL A 753 -8.29 3.66 16.59
N ASP A 754 -9.53 3.42 16.16
CA ASP A 754 -10.18 2.11 16.17
C ASP A 754 -9.40 1.09 15.31
N SER A 755 -8.73 1.58 14.25
CA SER A 755 -7.86 0.79 13.38
C SER A 755 -6.44 0.54 13.95
N PHE A 756 -6.09 1.07 15.12
CA PHE A 756 -4.88 0.62 15.81
C PHE A 756 -5.14 -0.56 16.73
N ASP A 757 -6.39 -0.81 17.11
CA ASP A 757 -6.71 -1.96 17.93
C ASP A 757 -6.61 -3.25 17.10
N PRO A 758 -5.65 -4.15 17.40
CA PRO A 758 -5.53 -5.43 16.70
C PRO A 758 -6.76 -6.31 16.86
N SER A 759 -7.61 -6.07 17.87
CA SER A 759 -8.88 -6.75 18.06
C SER A 759 -9.99 -6.27 17.12
N ASN A 760 -9.85 -5.08 16.53
CA ASN A 760 -10.78 -4.51 15.54
C ASN A 760 -10.27 -4.69 14.09
N ASN A 761 -8.95 -4.62 13.87
CA ASN A 761 -8.20 -4.67 12.59
C ASN A 761 -8.40 -5.87 11.66
N PHE A 762 -9.20 -6.85 12.05
CA PHE A 762 -9.53 -7.98 11.19
C PHE A 762 -10.93 -7.87 10.58
N LEU A 763 -11.90 -7.13 11.18
CA LEU A 763 -13.32 -7.19 10.76
C LEU A 763 -14.16 -5.93 10.99
N THR A 764 -13.59 -4.72 11.08
CA THR A 764 -14.43 -3.51 11.08
C THR A 764 -14.89 -3.13 9.67
N SER A 765 -15.83 -3.90 9.14
CA SER A 765 -17.04 -3.30 8.60
C SER A 765 -18.24 -4.07 9.15
N THR A 766 -18.99 -3.40 10.03
CA THR A 766 -20.32 -3.80 10.44
C THR A 766 -21.35 -3.68 9.30
N THR A 767 -20.89 -3.51 8.07
CA THR A 767 -21.70 -3.46 6.85
C THR A 767 -21.08 -4.37 5.80
N THR A 768 -21.89 -5.39 5.48
CA THR A 768 -21.92 -6.21 4.26
C THR A 768 -20.82 -7.26 4.02
N GLN A 769 -21.29 -8.48 3.72
CA GLN A 769 -20.57 -9.63 3.16
C GLN A 769 -19.94 -9.35 1.76
N LEU A 770 -19.65 -8.09 1.43
CA LEU A 770 -19.39 -7.61 0.07
C LEU A 770 -18.02 -6.95 -0.12
N LEU A 771 -17.27 -6.66 0.95
CA LEU A 771 -15.92 -6.14 0.79
C LEU A 771 -15.02 -7.18 0.11
N PRO A 772 -14.15 -6.74 -0.82
CA PRO A 772 -13.17 -7.64 -1.42
C PRO A 772 -12.25 -8.21 -0.32
N PRO A 773 -11.81 -9.47 -0.43
CA PRO A 773 -10.80 -9.98 0.49
C PRO A 773 -9.59 -9.04 0.49
N LYS A 774 -9.01 -8.80 1.67
CA LYS A 774 -7.83 -7.94 1.92
C LYS A 774 -6.71 -8.11 0.88
N GLN A 775 -6.58 -9.32 0.36
CA GLN A 775 -5.59 -9.74 -0.62
C GLN A 775 -5.81 -9.16 -2.02
N TYR A 776 -7.05 -8.82 -2.39
CA TYR A 776 -7.38 -8.28 -3.71
C TYR A 776 -7.79 -6.80 -3.67
N SER A 777 -7.71 -6.16 -2.50
CA SER A 777 -7.94 -4.72 -2.35
C SER A 777 -6.68 -3.92 -2.63
N GLU A 778 -6.85 -2.74 -3.24
CA GLU A 778 -5.78 -1.75 -3.48
C GLU A 778 -4.98 -1.44 -2.20
N ILE A 779 -5.68 -1.23 -1.08
CA ILE A 779 -5.08 -0.94 0.22
C ILE A 779 -5.32 -2.15 1.15
N PRO A 780 -4.37 -3.10 1.25
CA PRO A 780 -4.54 -4.30 2.06
C PRO A 780 -4.52 -4.00 3.56
N ASN A 781 -3.79 -2.97 4.01
CA ASN A 781 -3.69 -2.66 5.43
C ASN A 781 -4.92 -1.85 5.91
N GLN A 782 -5.72 -2.40 6.84
CA GLN A 782 -6.92 -1.72 7.35
C GLN A 782 -6.61 -0.40 8.05
N SER A 783 -5.49 -0.30 8.76
CA SER A 783 -5.07 0.95 9.40
C SER A 783 -4.70 2.02 8.36
N LEU A 784 -4.03 1.59 7.29
CA LEU A 784 -3.71 2.46 6.15
C LEU A 784 -4.97 2.87 5.39
N LEU A 785 -5.92 1.96 5.20
CA LEU A 785 -7.21 2.24 4.58
C LEU A 785 -7.98 3.28 5.42
N ALA A 786 -8.07 3.09 6.74
CA ALA A 786 -8.71 4.05 7.63
C ALA A 786 -8.05 5.43 7.56
N LEU A 787 -6.71 5.49 7.56
CA LEU A 787 -5.95 6.73 7.42
C LEU A 787 -6.24 7.44 6.08
N LYS A 788 -6.10 6.71 4.97
CA LYS A 788 -6.32 7.21 3.61
C LYS A 788 -7.77 7.66 3.38
N LEU A 789 -8.76 6.92 3.90
CA LEU A 789 -10.17 7.31 3.88
C LEU A 789 -10.42 8.62 4.64
N SER A 790 -9.84 8.75 5.84
CA SER A 790 -9.97 9.97 6.63
C SER A 790 -9.30 11.18 5.95
N GLN A 791 -8.13 10.99 5.32
CA GLN A 791 -7.46 12.03 4.54
C GLN A 791 -8.31 12.48 3.34
N LEU A 792 -8.84 11.52 2.57
CA LEU A 792 -9.71 11.84 1.42
C LEU A 792 -10.98 12.57 1.87
N GLU A 793 -11.64 12.13 2.94
CA GLU A 793 -12.84 12.79 3.48
C GLU A 793 -12.58 14.23 3.92
N ILE A 794 -11.39 14.52 4.48
CA ILE A 794 -10.99 15.87 4.89
C ILE A 794 -10.73 16.76 3.66
N LEU A 795 -9.99 16.25 2.67
CA LEU A 795 -9.68 16.99 1.43
C LEU A 795 -10.94 17.25 0.60
N ALA A 796 -11.79 16.23 0.46
CA ALA A 796 -13.03 16.28 -0.32
C ALA A 796 -14.19 16.99 0.39
N CYS A 797 -14.02 17.39 1.66
CA CYS A 797 -15.03 18.12 2.42
C CYS A 797 -15.36 19.48 1.75
N PRO A 798 -16.65 19.86 1.62
CA PRO A 798 -17.08 21.10 0.96
C PRO A 798 -16.78 22.39 1.75
N LEU A 799 -16.09 22.31 2.89
CA LEU A 799 -15.72 23.47 3.68
C LEU A 799 -14.51 24.20 3.08
N PRO A 800 -14.41 25.54 3.25
CA PRO A 800 -13.17 26.26 3.00
C PRO A 800 -12.02 25.72 3.86
N ILE A 801 -10.80 25.73 3.31
CA ILE A 801 -9.58 25.22 3.97
C ILE A 801 -9.41 25.83 5.38
N ASP A 802 -9.62 27.15 5.52
CA ASP A 802 -9.51 27.85 6.81
C ASP A 802 -10.42 27.26 7.89
N LYS A 803 -11.65 26.86 7.52
CA LYS A 803 -12.59 26.23 8.46
C LYS A 803 -12.19 24.80 8.79
N LYS A 804 -11.66 24.04 7.82
CA LYS A 804 -11.16 22.68 8.07
C LYS A 804 -10.00 22.72 9.08
N ILE A 805 -9.04 23.63 8.87
CA ILE A 805 -7.91 23.86 9.78
C ILE A 805 -8.41 24.26 11.15
N GLN A 806 -9.36 25.21 11.23
CA GLN A 806 -9.97 25.63 12.49
C GLN A 806 -10.53 24.44 13.26
N TYR A 807 -11.32 23.57 12.63
CA TYR A 807 -11.89 22.40 13.30
C TYR A 807 -10.82 21.39 13.75
N LEU A 808 -9.78 21.15 12.93
CA LEU A 808 -8.66 20.28 13.31
C LEU A 808 -7.89 20.82 14.52
N ILE A 809 -7.64 22.12 14.57
CA ILE A 809 -7.00 22.83 15.71
C ILE A 809 -7.92 22.78 16.94
N GLU A 810 -9.22 23.01 16.77
CA GLU A 810 -10.20 22.99 17.86
C GLU A 810 -10.29 21.62 18.54
N LEU A 811 -10.07 20.50 17.83
CA LEU A 811 -10.04 19.16 18.45
C LEU A 811 -9.04 19.06 19.61
N ILE A 812 -7.94 19.81 19.51
CA ILE A 812 -6.86 19.85 20.50
C ILE A 812 -7.08 20.97 21.51
N ALA A 813 -7.46 22.15 21.04
CA ALA A 813 -7.40 23.38 21.83
C ALA A 813 -8.60 23.60 22.78
N ASN A 814 -9.75 22.95 22.57
CA ASN A 814 -10.99 23.25 23.31
C ASN A 814 -11.45 22.09 24.22
N PRO A 815 -11.88 22.34 25.46
CA PRO A 815 -12.41 21.31 26.35
C PRO A 815 -13.70 20.73 25.75
N GLY A 816 -13.71 19.41 25.51
CA GLY A 816 -14.84 18.70 24.89
C GLY A 816 -14.71 18.43 23.38
N GLY A 817 -13.49 18.36 22.83
CA GLY A 817 -13.28 17.93 21.43
C GLY A 817 -12.97 16.48 21.29
N MET A 818 -11.72 16.17 21.58
CA MET A 818 -11.18 14.84 21.59
C MET A 818 -10.80 14.50 23.02
N GLU A 819 -11.02 13.26 23.44
CA GLU A 819 -10.39 12.77 24.67
C GLU A 819 -8.87 12.88 24.48
N ILE A 820 -8.17 13.58 25.38
CA ILE A 820 -6.71 13.78 25.33
C ILE A 820 -6.03 12.46 25.72
N ALA A 821 -6.09 11.50 24.79
CA ALA A 821 -5.40 10.24 24.84
C ALA A 821 -4.27 10.26 23.80
N LEU A 822 -3.11 9.73 24.16
CA LEU A 822 -1.93 9.68 23.29
C LEU A 822 -2.23 9.06 21.92
N VAL A 823 -3.07 8.02 21.89
CA VAL A 823 -3.47 7.32 20.65
C VAL A 823 -4.24 8.23 19.70
N ASN A 824 -5.11 9.10 20.23
CA ASN A 824 -5.90 10.03 19.43
C ASN A 824 -5.01 11.13 18.81
N ILE A 825 -4.05 11.64 19.60
CA ILE A 825 -3.06 12.64 19.14
C ILE A 825 -2.14 12.03 18.08
N LYS A 826 -1.71 10.76 18.26
CA LYS A 826 -0.93 10.02 17.27
C LYS A 826 -1.70 9.85 15.95
N ALA A 827 -2.97 9.47 16.02
CA ALA A 827 -3.83 9.34 14.84
C ALA A 827 -4.00 10.68 14.11
N LEU A 828 -4.22 11.76 14.84
CA LEU A 828 -4.33 13.10 14.28
C LEU A 828 -3.01 13.56 13.63
N GLY A 829 -1.87 13.28 14.27
CA GLY A 829 -0.55 13.57 13.72
C GLY A 829 -0.30 12.83 12.40
N LEU A 830 -0.70 11.56 12.31
CA LEU A 830 -0.63 10.76 11.08
C LEU A 830 -1.52 11.32 9.97
N ILE A 831 -2.76 11.70 10.30
CA ILE A 831 -3.69 12.32 9.33
C ILE A 831 -3.06 13.60 8.77
N ILE A 832 -2.63 14.52 9.64
CA ILE A 832 -2.04 15.81 9.24
C ILE A 832 -0.76 15.61 8.42
N SER A 833 0.08 14.63 8.77
CA SER A 833 1.33 14.37 8.04
C SER A 833 1.11 13.90 6.59
N GLY A 834 -0.05 13.34 6.25
CA GLY A 834 -0.37 12.97 4.87
C GLY A 834 -1.30 13.94 4.16
N LEU A 835 -1.57 15.12 4.75
CA LEU A 835 -2.27 16.22 4.10
C LEU A 835 -1.27 17.22 3.47
N PRO A 836 -1.70 18.07 2.53
CA PRO A 836 -0.83 19.01 1.84
C PRO A 836 -0.08 19.93 2.81
N PHE A 837 1.26 19.83 2.81
CA PHE A 837 2.15 20.50 3.76
C PHE A 837 1.87 22.02 3.88
N LYS A 838 1.80 22.72 2.74
CA LYS A 838 1.63 24.18 2.72
C LYS A 838 0.26 24.62 3.24
N SER A 839 -0.78 23.87 2.92
CA SER A 839 -2.17 24.25 3.21
C SER A 839 -2.59 23.85 4.62
N TYR A 840 -2.13 22.71 5.15
CA TYR A 840 -2.61 22.20 6.45
C TYR A 840 -1.56 22.30 7.55
N LEU A 841 -0.29 21.97 7.27
CA LEU A 841 0.72 21.95 8.32
C LEU A 841 1.25 23.34 8.69
N ILE A 842 1.53 24.21 7.71
CA ILE A 842 2.00 25.57 8.00
C ILE A 842 1.01 26.34 8.90
N PRO A 843 -0.32 26.29 8.67
CA PRO A 843 -1.27 26.91 9.59
C PRO A 843 -1.29 26.33 11.00
N VAL A 844 -1.08 25.02 11.16
CA VAL A 844 -0.93 24.38 12.48
C VAL A 844 0.32 24.91 13.19
N VAL A 845 1.44 25.06 12.47
CA VAL A 845 2.67 25.67 12.99
C VAL A 845 2.45 27.15 13.33
N ASN A 846 1.72 27.90 12.50
CA ASN A 846 1.37 29.30 12.77
C ASN A 846 0.48 29.45 14.00
N HIS A 847 -0.41 28.50 14.26
CA HIS A 847 -1.21 28.49 15.49
C HIS A 847 -0.31 28.26 16.72
N LEU A 848 0.66 27.35 16.64
CA LEU A 848 1.68 27.18 17.69
C LEU A 848 2.47 28.48 17.92
N VAL A 849 2.85 29.17 16.85
CA VAL A 849 3.51 30.49 16.92
C VAL A 849 2.62 31.49 17.66
N GLY A 850 1.34 31.54 17.33
CA GLY A 850 0.35 32.39 18.02
C GLY A 850 0.21 32.07 19.51
N LEU A 851 0.21 30.78 19.89
CA LEU A 851 0.22 30.36 21.30
C LEU A 851 1.48 30.81 22.03
N LEU A 852 2.66 30.71 21.39
CA LEU A 852 3.93 31.18 21.95
C LEU A 852 3.97 32.71 22.14
N GLN A 853 3.31 33.47 21.25
CA GLN A 853 3.17 34.93 21.35
C GLN A 853 2.17 35.33 22.44
N MET A 854 0.99 34.69 22.50
CA MET A 854 -0.04 34.96 23.50
C MET A 854 0.40 34.54 24.91
N GLY A 855 1.17 33.46 25.04
CA GLY A 855 1.72 32.95 26.31
C GLY A 855 2.72 33.90 27.00
N GLY A 856 3.14 34.98 26.34
CA GLY A 856 4.05 35.99 26.89
C GLY A 856 3.46 36.85 28.02
N SER A 857 2.14 36.84 28.27
CA SER A 857 1.57 37.77 29.25
C SER A 857 1.61 37.31 30.71
N GLU A 858 1.27 36.07 31.10
CA GLU A 858 1.36 35.64 32.53
C GLU A 858 1.65 34.14 32.80
N VAL A 859 1.34 33.21 31.89
CA VAL A 859 1.47 31.75 32.14
C VAL A 859 2.91 31.24 32.09
N LEU A 860 3.77 31.85 31.27
CA LEU A 860 5.20 31.54 31.22
C LEU A 860 6.00 32.24 32.34
N LYS A 861 5.42 33.24 33.02
CA LYS A 861 6.06 34.03 34.10
C LYS A 861 5.80 33.48 35.51
N LEU A 862 4.65 32.85 35.75
CA LEU A 862 4.28 32.30 37.06
C LEU A 862 4.10 30.78 36.93
N GLY A 863 5.05 30.01 37.47
CA GLY A 863 4.77 28.60 37.77
C GLY A 863 3.57 28.53 38.74
N PRO A 864 2.67 27.54 38.61
CA PRO A 864 1.65 27.35 39.62
C PRO A 864 2.36 27.06 40.95
N LYS A 865 2.03 27.82 42.00
CA LYS A 865 2.22 27.28 43.36
C LYS A 865 1.31 26.06 43.43
N LEU A 866 1.91 24.88 43.60
CA LEU A 866 1.17 23.69 44.02
C LEU A 866 0.55 24.00 45.39
N GLU A 867 -0.71 24.45 45.40
CA GLU A 867 -1.51 24.40 46.61
C GLU A 867 -1.79 22.91 46.87
N TYR A 868 -1.04 22.34 47.81
CA TYR A 868 -1.43 21.10 48.47
C TYR A 868 -2.79 21.33 49.12
N SER A 869 -3.86 20.95 48.43
CA SER A 869 -5.19 20.84 49.03
C SER A 869 -5.18 19.64 49.97
N GLY A 870 -4.82 19.90 51.23
CA GLY A 870 -5.10 19.00 52.34
C GLY A 870 -6.61 18.81 52.49
N GLY A 871 -7.14 17.78 51.85
CA GLY A 871 -8.51 17.32 52.00
C GLY A 871 -8.51 15.89 52.52
N ASN A 872 -8.78 15.73 53.81
CA ASN A 872 -8.87 14.46 54.51
C ASN A 872 -9.95 13.55 53.90
N GLY A 873 -9.53 12.41 53.36
CA GLY A 873 -10.38 11.30 52.95
C GLY A 873 -9.49 10.13 52.52
N SER A 874 -9.53 9.05 53.30
CA SER A 874 -8.73 7.83 53.14
C SER A 874 -8.81 7.21 51.75
N ASP A 875 -7.67 6.62 51.33
CA ASP A 875 -7.43 5.77 50.15
C ASP A 875 -7.07 6.43 48.83
N PHE A 876 -5.89 7.09 48.77
CA PHE A 876 -5.03 7.10 47.58
C PHE A 876 -3.56 7.19 48.00
N VAL A 877 -2.99 6.06 48.40
CA VAL A 877 -1.53 5.90 48.55
C VAL A 877 -0.95 5.75 47.15
N LEU A 878 -0.19 6.74 46.71
CA LEU A 878 0.75 6.64 45.60
C LEU A 878 1.72 5.49 45.90
N ASN A 879 1.45 4.31 45.34
CA ASN A 879 2.34 3.16 45.38
C ASN A 879 3.52 3.37 44.42
N TYR A 880 4.50 4.18 44.82
CA TYR A 880 5.88 3.99 44.39
C TYR A 880 6.38 2.68 45.02
N THR A 881 6.22 1.57 44.29
CA THR A 881 6.66 0.26 44.76
C THR A 881 8.16 0.10 44.46
N ILE A 882 9.01 0.68 45.29
CA ILE A 882 10.29 0.04 45.63
C ILE A 882 9.91 -1.11 46.57
N LYS A 883 9.75 -2.33 46.03
CA LYS A 883 9.78 -3.55 46.85
C LYS A 883 10.88 -4.48 46.36
N LYS A 884 11.69 -4.88 47.34
CA LYS A 884 12.81 -5.83 47.34
C LYS A 884 14.15 -5.34 46.76
N LEU A 885 14.85 -4.55 47.56
CA LEU A 885 16.11 -5.03 48.10
C LEU A 885 15.94 -5.16 49.62
N SER A 886 15.87 -6.40 50.06
CA SER A 886 15.88 -6.79 51.47
C SER A 886 17.27 -6.55 52.05
N LYS A 887 17.29 -6.01 53.28
CA LYS A 887 18.18 -6.38 54.39
C LYS A 887 19.61 -6.75 53.97
N GLU A 888 20.50 -5.76 53.97
CA GLU A 888 21.90 -5.80 54.43
C GLU A 888 22.54 -4.53 53.88
N ASP A 889 22.55 -3.48 54.70
CA ASP A 889 23.48 -2.34 54.68
C ASP A 889 22.93 -1.28 55.63
N LYS A 890 22.96 -1.63 56.92
CA LYS A 890 22.94 -0.63 57.99
C LYS A 890 24.37 -0.09 58.04
N ASP A 891 24.63 1.05 57.40
CA ASP A 891 25.66 2.04 57.78
C ASP A 891 25.85 3.11 56.67
N PHE A 892 24.78 3.81 56.28
CA PHE A 892 24.92 5.07 55.55
C PHE A 892 23.92 6.12 56.07
N ASN A 893 24.33 6.84 57.11
CA ASN A 893 23.68 8.07 57.56
C ASN A 893 24.05 9.19 56.59
N TRP A 894 23.07 9.79 55.89
CA TRP A 894 23.26 10.99 55.08
C TRP A 894 23.20 12.24 55.98
N PRO A 895 24.27 13.04 56.16
CA PRO A 895 24.28 14.16 57.10
C PRO A 895 23.75 15.50 56.52
N PHE A 896 23.12 15.53 55.35
CA PHE A 896 22.94 16.79 54.59
C PHE A 896 21.57 17.48 54.72
N LEU A 897 20.70 17.10 55.68
CA LEU A 897 19.32 17.63 55.76
C LEU A 897 19.00 18.49 57.00
N GLN A 898 19.97 18.91 57.81
CA GLN A 898 19.69 19.68 59.04
C GLN A 898 20.24 21.11 59.12
N SER A 899 20.85 21.67 58.06
CA SER A 899 21.43 23.02 58.18
C SER A 899 21.30 23.90 56.94
N GLN A 900 20.09 24.06 56.39
CA GLN A 900 19.76 25.22 55.54
C GLN A 900 18.34 25.71 55.84
N GLN A 901 18.17 26.33 57.01
CA GLN A 901 17.15 27.35 57.21
C GLN A 901 17.79 28.71 56.87
N GLN A 902 17.10 29.50 56.05
CA GLN A 902 17.35 30.92 55.73
C GLN A 902 18.56 31.27 54.85
N VAL A 903 18.48 30.96 53.55
CA VAL A 903 18.95 31.86 52.47
C VAL A 903 17.98 31.68 51.30
N GLY A 904 17.56 32.75 50.64
CA GLY A 904 16.55 32.73 49.56
C GLY A 904 16.88 31.71 48.47
N LEU A 905 15.97 30.76 48.24
CA LEU A 905 16.18 29.61 47.35
C LEU A 905 15.71 29.94 45.94
N THR A 906 16.66 29.96 45.01
CA THR A 906 16.46 29.69 43.59
C THR A 906 15.76 28.33 43.42
N PRO A 907 14.79 28.18 42.49
CA PRO A 907 14.12 26.89 42.28
C PRO A 907 15.14 25.84 41.84
N THR A 908 15.03 24.65 42.41
CA THR A 908 15.86 23.50 42.00
C THR A 908 15.54 23.11 40.55
N ILE A 909 16.49 22.50 39.82
CA ILE A 909 16.26 22.05 38.43
C ILE A 909 15.08 21.08 38.35
N ASP A 910 14.85 20.25 39.37
CA ASP A 910 13.69 19.35 39.43
C ASP A 910 12.35 20.11 39.56
N GLU A 911 12.26 21.17 40.38
CA GLU A 911 11.09 22.06 40.42
C GLU A 911 10.93 22.83 39.10
N PHE A 912 12.04 23.23 38.47
CA PHE A 912 12.01 23.89 37.17
C PHE A 912 11.52 22.96 36.07
N LEU A 913 11.93 21.70 36.04
CA LEU A 913 11.50 20.66 35.09
C LEU A 913 10.05 20.24 35.30
N GLN A 914 9.58 20.17 36.55
CA GLN A 914 8.17 19.92 36.87
C GLN A 914 7.25 21.12 36.54
N THR A 915 7.80 22.34 36.53
CA THR A 915 7.08 23.57 36.17
C THR A 915 7.29 24.03 34.73
N THR A 916 8.22 23.40 33.99
CA THR A 916 8.39 23.61 32.55
C THR A 916 7.63 22.56 31.76
N LEU A 917 7.22 22.98 30.56
CA LEU A 917 6.34 22.31 29.59
C LEU A 917 6.82 20.93 29.09
N LEU A 918 7.84 20.32 29.71
CA LEU A 918 8.50 19.06 29.33
C LEU A 918 7.83 17.81 29.92
N THR A 919 6.67 17.97 30.56
CA THR A 919 6.01 16.88 31.28
C THR A 919 5.11 16.07 30.33
N PRO A 920 5.17 14.73 30.39
CA PRO A 920 4.39 13.86 29.52
C PRO A 920 2.89 14.11 29.73
N ILE A 921 2.09 14.02 28.65
CA ILE A 921 0.62 14.23 28.63
C ILE A 921 -0.12 13.51 29.77
N ASN A 922 0.44 12.42 30.29
CA ASN A 922 -0.12 11.61 31.36
C ASN A 922 -0.16 12.32 32.74
N GLN A 923 0.31 13.56 32.86
CA GLN A 923 0.21 14.37 34.08
C GLN A 923 -0.91 15.42 33.95
N ASN A 924 -1.95 15.30 34.78
CA ASN A 924 -3.05 16.27 34.82
C ASN A 924 -2.58 17.59 35.48
N PHE A 925 -2.33 18.63 34.69
CA PHE A 925 -2.11 19.97 35.24
C PHE A 925 -3.43 20.71 35.48
N SER A 926 -3.49 21.47 36.58
CA SER A 926 -4.62 22.36 36.91
C SER A 926 -4.74 23.57 35.96
N ASN A 927 -3.76 23.79 35.09
CA ASN A 927 -3.71 24.91 34.15
C ASN A 927 -3.97 24.43 32.71
N PHE A 928 -5.11 24.85 32.16
CA PHE A 928 -5.54 24.56 30.79
C PHE A 928 -4.49 24.89 29.72
N ASN A 929 -3.74 25.99 29.90
CA ASN A 929 -2.73 26.41 28.94
C ASN A 929 -1.50 25.47 28.92
N VAL A 930 -1.12 24.90 30.07
CA VAL A 930 0.00 23.95 30.16
C VAL A 930 -0.34 22.63 29.45
N ASN A 931 -1.57 22.16 29.62
CA ASN A 931 -2.06 20.96 28.91
C ASN A 931 -2.12 21.19 27.39
N ASN A 932 -2.48 22.38 26.92
CA ASN A 932 -2.45 22.69 25.50
C ASN A 932 -1.03 22.64 24.94
N PHE A 933 -0.03 23.22 25.61
CA PHE A 933 1.36 23.19 25.14
C PHE A 933 1.95 21.77 25.08
N SER A 934 1.67 20.91 26.06
CA SER A 934 2.15 19.51 26.05
C SER A 934 1.44 18.65 24.99
N THR A 935 0.15 18.89 24.75
CA THR A 935 -0.63 18.23 23.70
C THR A 935 -0.14 18.62 22.31
N TYR A 936 0.09 19.92 22.07
CA TYR A 936 0.67 20.43 20.82
C TYR A 936 2.09 19.92 20.59
N GLN A 937 2.92 19.86 21.64
CA GLN A 937 4.27 19.33 21.53
C GLN A 937 4.25 17.87 21.06
N THR A 938 3.37 17.05 21.65
CA THR A 938 3.25 15.64 21.27
C THR A 938 2.67 15.46 19.86
N LEU A 939 1.68 16.26 19.48
CA LEU A 939 1.19 16.29 18.10
C LEU A 939 2.34 16.58 17.14
N MET A 940 3.09 17.64 17.41
CA MET A 940 4.22 18.04 16.57
C MET A 940 5.26 16.93 16.51
N HIS A 941 5.65 16.31 17.62
CA HIS A 941 6.56 15.15 17.59
C HIS A 941 6.05 14.02 16.68
N HIS A 942 4.76 13.70 16.72
CA HIS A 942 4.19 12.69 15.82
C HIS A 942 4.15 13.14 14.36
N ILE A 943 3.86 14.41 14.07
CA ILE A 943 3.93 14.93 12.70
C ILE A 943 5.39 14.82 12.19
N LEU A 944 6.34 15.34 12.97
CA LEU A 944 7.77 15.37 12.66
C LEU A 944 8.37 13.99 12.41
N GLN A 945 7.89 12.98 13.14
CA GLN A 945 8.32 11.60 12.95
C GLN A 945 7.88 11.02 11.59
N ASN A 946 6.76 11.51 11.04
CA ASN A 946 6.12 10.97 9.84
C ASN A 946 6.32 11.81 8.56
N LEU A 947 6.83 13.05 8.65
CA LEU A 947 7.10 13.89 7.48
C LEU A 947 8.15 13.30 6.55
N ASN A 948 8.16 13.64 5.27
CA ASN A 948 9.23 13.24 4.36
C ASN A 948 10.47 14.16 4.45
N TYR A 949 11.65 13.69 4.02
CA TYR A 949 12.89 14.47 4.02
C TYR A 949 12.79 15.80 3.24
N PHE A 950 11.98 15.86 2.18
CA PHE A 950 11.74 17.09 1.43
C PHE A 950 10.92 18.13 2.23
N GLU A 951 9.87 17.67 2.91
CA GLU A 951 8.99 18.50 3.72
C GLU A 951 9.69 19.05 4.96
N PHE A 952 10.71 18.31 5.43
CA PHE A 952 11.60 18.73 6.51
C PHE A 952 12.27 20.08 6.23
N ASN A 953 12.76 20.31 5.00
CA ASN A 953 13.40 21.58 4.63
C ASN A 953 12.40 22.75 4.67
N ASN A 954 11.19 22.53 4.17
CA ASN A 954 10.12 23.54 4.22
C ASN A 954 9.71 23.86 5.66
N LEU A 955 9.74 22.85 6.54
CA LEU A 955 9.47 23.03 7.95
C LEU A 955 10.58 23.83 8.63
N ILE A 956 11.85 23.54 8.37
CA ILE A 956 12.96 24.35 8.91
C ILE A 956 12.81 25.81 8.48
N GLN A 957 12.46 26.07 7.22
CA GLN A 957 12.19 27.44 6.75
C GLN A 957 11.01 28.09 7.48
N ALA A 958 9.91 27.36 7.68
CA ALA A 958 8.77 27.84 8.47
C ALA A 958 9.16 28.11 9.94
N LEU A 959 9.97 27.25 10.55
CA LEU A 959 10.47 27.40 11.91
C LEU A 959 11.48 28.55 12.03
N ASN A 960 12.30 28.83 11.00
CA ASN A 960 13.22 29.98 11.02
C ASN A 960 12.48 31.32 11.18
N SER A 961 11.19 31.40 10.81
CA SER A 961 10.34 32.56 11.09
C SER A 961 10.09 32.78 12.59
N LEU A 962 10.24 31.75 13.44
CA LEU A 962 10.15 31.83 14.90
C LEU A 962 11.36 32.51 15.55
N GLN A 963 12.48 32.70 14.83
CA GLN A 963 13.71 33.25 15.38
C GLN A 963 13.53 34.64 15.99
N THR A 964 12.57 35.42 15.47
CA THR A 964 12.28 36.79 15.91
C THR A 964 11.36 36.86 17.14
N LEU A 965 10.85 35.72 17.62
CA LEU A 965 9.77 35.65 18.63
C LEU A 965 10.20 35.02 19.97
N ILE A 966 11.49 34.70 20.14
CA ILE A 966 12.03 34.08 21.36
C ILE A 966 12.51 35.17 22.32
N PHE A 967 11.76 35.40 23.41
CA PHE A 967 12.10 36.39 24.43
C PHE A 967 12.47 35.77 25.78
N THR A 968 12.05 34.53 26.04
CA THR A 968 12.23 33.85 27.34
C THR A 968 12.99 32.53 27.22
N ASP A 969 13.67 32.15 28.30
CA ASP A 969 14.38 30.86 28.44
C ASP A 969 13.43 29.66 28.29
N ARG A 970 12.20 29.76 28.80
CA ARG A 970 11.16 28.72 28.66
C ARG A 970 10.67 28.54 27.22
N GLN A 971 10.54 29.61 26.43
CA GLN A 971 10.23 29.51 24.99
C GLN A 971 11.36 28.83 24.23
N LEU A 972 12.61 29.16 24.54
CA LEU A 972 13.78 28.56 23.93
C LEU A 972 13.85 27.05 24.23
N ILE A 973 13.63 26.64 25.49
CA ILE A 973 13.59 25.23 25.89
C ILE A 973 12.45 24.47 25.21
N TYR A 974 11.27 25.07 25.09
CA TYR A 974 10.14 24.45 24.40
C TYR A 974 10.46 24.19 22.93
N ILE A 975 11.02 25.17 22.22
CA ILE A 975 11.44 25.01 20.82
C ILE A 975 12.53 23.94 20.68
N ILE A 976 13.54 23.96 21.55
CA ILE A 976 14.58 22.91 21.56
C ILE A 976 13.93 21.54 21.76
N SER A 977 13.04 21.39 22.74
CA SER A 977 12.37 20.11 23.02
C SER A 977 11.43 19.63 21.90
N LEU A 978 10.84 20.54 21.13
CA LEU A 978 10.03 20.23 19.95
C LEU A 978 10.91 19.68 18.82
N LEU A 979 12.15 20.17 18.72
CA LEU A 979 13.08 19.89 17.65
C LEU A 979 14.04 18.74 17.95
N THR A 980 14.32 18.44 19.22
CA THR A 980 15.27 17.38 19.62
C THR A 980 15.00 16.00 18.99
N PRO A 981 13.75 15.49 18.92
CA PRO A 981 13.50 14.17 18.32
C PRO A 981 13.91 14.07 16.84
N LEU A 982 14.00 15.19 16.13
CA LEU A 982 14.44 15.24 14.73
C LEU A 982 15.93 14.94 14.58
N LEU A 983 16.76 15.29 15.57
CA LEU A 983 18.20 15.03 15.53
C LEU A 983 18.50 13.54 15.39
N ALA A 984 17.73 12.69 16.06
CA ALA A 984 17.90 11.24 15.97
C ALA A 984 17.61 10.71 14.55
N ARG A 985 16.69 11.36 13.82
CA ARG A 985 16.28 10.96 12.48
C ARG A 985 17.26 11.42 11.39
N ILE A 986 17.78 12.65 11.52
CA ILE A 986 18.69 13.23 10.52
C ILE A 986 20.15 12.90 10.78
N ARG A 987 20.50 12.31 11.94
CA ARG A 987 21.89 12.02 12.37
C ARG A 987 22.76 11.33 11.31
N ASN A 988 22.15 10.51 10.45
CA ASN A 988 22.87 9.77 9.42
C ASN A 988 23.09 10.59 8.13
N ASP A 989 22.43 11.74 7.99
CA ASP A 989 22.54 12.68 6.88
C ASP A 989 23.30 13.93 7.35
N GLN A 990 24.53 14.09 6.89
CA GLN A 990 25.44 15.16 7.34
C GLN A 990 24.93 16.55 6.95
N ASP A 991 24.41 16.71 5.73
CA ASP A 991 23.99 18.01 5.19
C ASP A 991 22.75 18.54 5.94
N LEU A 992 21.76 17.67 6.17
CA LEU A 992 20.57 18.03 6.95
C LEU A 992 20.91 18.29 8.42
N THR A 993 21.80 17.48 8.99
CA THR A 993 22.26 17.65 10.38
C THR A 993 22.94 19.00 10.57
N GLU A 994 23.76 19.43 9.61
CA GLU A 994 24.43 20.72 9.64
C GLU A 994 23.44 21.88 9.50
N MET A 995 22.57 21.86 8.47
CA MET A 995 21.56 22.90 8.27
C MET A 995 20.65 23.06 9.50
N PHE A 996 20.24 21.94 10.09
CA PHE A 996 19.41 21.94 11.29
C PHE A 996 20.15 22.46 12.53
N SER A 997 21.43 22.09 12.68
CA SER A 997 22.27 22.60 13.77
C SER A 997 22.48 24.11 13.63
N VAL A 998 22.71 24.63 12.42
CA VAL A 998 22.82 26.08 12.16
C VAL A 998 21.51 26.80 12.50
N ALA A 999 20.35 26.23 12.15
CA ALA A 999 19.04 26.78 12.51
C ALA A 999 18.85 26.84 14.03
N ILE A 1000 19.20 25.78 14.77
CA ILE A 1000 19.11 25.77 16.24
C ILE A 1000 20.05 26.80 16.87
N LEU A 1001 21.30 26.88 16.42
CA LEU A 1001 22.25 27.88 16.90
C LEU A 1001 21.76 29.30 16.60
N GLY A 1002 21.06 29.51 15.48
CA GLY A 1002 20.42 30.79 15.16
C GLY A 1002 19.33 31.21 16.17
N PHE A 1003 18.55 30.27 16.72
CA PHE A 1003 17.59 30.59 17.80
C PHE A 1003 18.30 31.03 19.08
N ILE A 1004 19.42 30.38 19.41
CA ILE A 1004 20.21 30.64 20.61
C ILE A 1004 20.93 32.00 20.48
N ASP A 1005 21.54 32.28 19.32
CA ASP A 1005 22.19 33.56 19.01
C ASP A 1005 21.21 34.74 19.16
N ASN A 1006 19.99 34.61 18.62
CA ASN A 1006 18.97 35.64 18.73
C ASN A 1006 18.50 35.85 20.18
N PHE A 1007 18.28 34.78 20.93
CA PHE A 1007 17.94 34.87 22.35
C PHE A 1007 19.02 35.61 23.16
N VAL A 1008 20.29 35.28 22.92
CA VAL A 1008 21.46 35.93 23.54
C VAL A 1008 21.53 37.42 23.17
N MET A 1009 21.30 37.75 21.90
CA MET A 1009 21.33 39.13 21.40
C MET A 1009 20.22 39.98 22.03
N VAL A 1010 19.00 39.45 22.12
CA VAL A 1010 17.83 40.13 22.69
C VAL A 1010 17.96 40.29 24.21
N ASN A 1011 18.56 39.32 24.90
CA ASN A 1011 18.72 39.30 26.36
C ASN A 1011 20.16 39.61 26.82
N SER A 1012 20.83 40.54 26.14
CA SER A 1012 22.23 40.96 26.40
C SER A 1012 22.53 41.51 27.81
N GLN A 1013 21.53 41.62 28.69
CA GLN A 1013 21.64 42.08 30.08
C GLN A 1013 21.36 41.00 31.15
N LEU A 1014 21.38 39.70 30.81
CA LEU A 1014 21.17 38.60 31.76
C LEU A 1014 22.20 38.62 32.91
N LYS A 1015 21.88 39.29 34.02
CA LYS A 1015 22.70 39.34 35.23
C LYS A 1015 22.55 38.07 36.10
N ASP A 1016 21.41 37.38 35.98
CA ASP A 1016 21.08 36.17 36.76
C ASP A 1016 20.95 34.94 35.84
N LEU A 1017 21.63 33.85 36.20
CA LEU A 1017 21.48 32.55 35.53
C LEU A 1017 20.12 31.95 35.92
N THR A 1018 19.25 31.71 34.95
CA THR A 1018 18.05 30.89 35.16
C THR A 1018 18.39 29.41 34.95
N PRO A 1019 17.73 28.47 35.64
CA PRO A 1019 17.94 27.02 35.45
C PRO A 1019 17.75 26.55 34.01
N GLY A 1020 17.00 27.32 33.21
CA GLY A 1020 16.78 27.04 31.79
C GLY A 1020 18.01 27.20 30.91
N LEU A 1021 18.91 28.13 31.24
CA LEU A 1021 20.17 28.33 30.49
C LEU A 1021 21.13 27.15 30.64
N ASP A 1022 21.16 26.50 31.81
CA ASP A 1022 21.99 25.31 32.06
C ASP A 1022 21.56 24.12 31.17
N LEU A 1023 20.25 23.97 30.92
CA LEU A 1023 19.70 22.95 30.01
C LEU A 1023 20.09 23.21 28.55
N VAL A 1024 20.02 24.48 28.11
CA VAL A 1024 20.43 24.89 26.76
C VAL A 1024 21.92 24.60 26.53
N ILE A 1025 22.78 24.88 27.51
CA ILE A 1025 24.22 24.59 27.42
C ILE A 1025 24.50 23.09 27.32
N GLY A 1026 23.80 22.27 28.10
CA GLY A 1026 23.92 20.81 28.00
C GLY A 1026 23.53 20.28 26.61
N PHE A 1027 22.49 20.86 26.00
CA PHE A 1027 22.07 20.54 24.63
C PHE A 1027 23.07 21.01 23.56
N ILE A 1028 23.63 22.22 23.66
CA ILE A 1028 24.69 22.71 22.77
C ILE A 1028 25.92 21.78 22.82
N THR A 1029 26.27 21.33 24.02
CA THR A 1029 27.37 20.37 24.25
C THR A 1029 27.07 19.02 23.58
N TYR A 1030 25.83 18.55 23.69
CA TYR A 1030 25.37 17.35 22.99
C TYR A 1030 25.50 17.48 21.45
N LEU A 1031 25.02 18.58 20.86
CA LEU A 1031 25.15 18.85 19.42
C LEU A 1031 26.61 18.80 18.95
N LYS A 1032 27.49 19.51 19.67
CA LYS A 1032 28.92 19.58 19.34
C LYS A 1032 29.62 18.23 19.41
N PHE A 1033 29.36 17.45 20.46
CA PHE A 1033 30.14 16.24 20.72
C PHE A 1033 29.54 14.95 20.16
N TYR A 1034 28.23 14.88 19.91
CA TYR A 1034 27.54 13.64 19.52
C TYR A 1034 26.90 13.68 18.14
N VAL A 1035 26.56 14.87 17.64
CA VAL A 1035 25.85 15.06 16.38
C VAL A 1035 26.82 15.50 15.28
N LEU A 1036 27.64 16.52 15.52
CA LEU A 1036 28.58 17.06 14.52
C LEU A 1036 29.92 16.30 14.43
N LYS A 1037 30.09 15.20 15.18
CA LYS A 1037 31.38 14.50 15.34
C LYS A 1037 31.76 13.53 14.21
N LYS A 1038 31.16 13.62 13.02
CA LYS A 1038 31.58 12.85 11.84
C LYS A 1038 31.97 13.83 10.74
N GLY A 1039 33.22 14.29 10.77
CA GLY A 1039 33.77 15.21 9.78
C GLY A 1039 35.18 15.65 10.16
N ASP A 1040 36.09 14.72 10.45
CA ASP A 1040 37.53 15.02 10.67
C ASP A 1040 38.26 15.45 9.37
N GLY A 1041 37.53 15.95 8.38
CA GLY A 1041 38.07 16.31 7.08
C GLY A 1041 37.32 17.47 6.46
N SER A 1042 38.03 18.60 6.35
CA SER A 1042 37.82 19.77 5.48
C SER A 1042 36.71 20.78 5.78
N GLU A 1043 37.18 22.02 5.93
CA GLU A 1043 36.52 23.34 5.90
C GLU A 1043 35.77 23.80 7.17
N GLU A 1044 36.05 25.06 7.57
CA GLU A 1044 35.38 25.73 8.69
C GLU A 1044 33.90 25.95 8.34
N ASN A 1045 33.06 25.00 8.72
CA ASN A 1045 31.62 25.05 8.47
C ASN A 1045 30.93 26.19 9.25
N GLU A 1046 29.82 26.73 8.73
CA GLU A 1046 29.09 27.87 9.32
C GLU A 1046 28.65 27.58 10.78
N ALA A 1047 28.37 26.31 11.09
CA ALA A 1047 28.10 25.84 12.44
C ALA A 1047 29.28 26.10 13.39
N ASP A 1048 30.52 25.78 12.99
CA ASP A 1048 31.72 26.00 13.79
C ASP A 1048 31.99 27.48 14.04
N MET A 1049 31.73 28.32 13.04
CA MET A 1049 31.81 29.79 13.19
C MET A 1049 30.79 30.34 14.19
N ARG A 1050 29.56 29.81 14.22
CA ARG A 1050 28.55 30.16 15.23
C ARG A 1050 28.90 29.61 16.62
N PHE A 1051 29.43 28.39 16.71
CA PHE A 1051 30.00 27.86 17.96
C PHE A 1051 31.14 28.73 18.51
N LEU A 1052 32.00 29.26 17.63
CA LEU A 1052 33.07 30.18 18.00
C LEU A 1052 32.54 31.52 18.55
N LYS A 1053 31.42 32.05 18.01
CA LYS A 1053 30.74 33.23 18.56
C LYS A 1053 30.13 32.96 19.93
N LEU A 1054 29.52 31.78 20.13
CA LEU A 1054 28.94 31.36 21.40
C LEU A 1054 30.00 30.97 22.45
N ARG A 1055 31.25 30.68 22.04
CA ARG A 1055 32.37 30.31 22.91
C ARG A 1055 32.65 31.34 24.00
N GLY A 1056 32.50 32.64 23.70
CA GLY A 1056 32.67 33.70 24.70
C GLY A 1056 31.62 33.65 25.81
N LEU A 1057 30.39 33.26 25.48
CA LEU A 1057 29.28 33.10 26.43
C LEU A 1057 29.43 31.82 27.25
N ILE A 1058 29.84 30.72 26.60
CA ILE A 1058 30.17 29.45 27.24
C ILE A 1058 31.34 29.63 28.23
N GLN A 1059 32.41 30.33 27.84
CA GLN A 1059 33.56 30.59 28.73
C GLN A 1059 33.24 31.49 29.91
N GLN A 1060 32.40 32.53 29.73
CA GLN A 1060 31.96 33.39 30.83
C GLN A 1060 31.09 32.66 31.85
N LEU A 1061 30.33 31.65 31.41
CA LEU A 1061 29.48 30.83 32.27
C LEU A 1061 30.25 29.65 32.90
N GLU A 1062 31.20 29.02 32.17
CA GLU A 1062 32.16 28.04 32.70
C GLU A 1062 33.01 28.63 33.85
N LEU A 1063 33.44 29.88 33.72
CA LEU A 1063 34.12 30.62 34.79
C LEU A 1063 33.22 30.78 36.03
N LYS A 1064 31.91 31.03 35.87
CA LYS A 1064 30.95 31.09 36.99
C LYS A 1064 30.62 29.72 37.57
N TRP A 1065 30.53 28.65 36.77
CA TRP A 1065 30.35 27.28 37.25
C TRP A 1065 31.55 26.78 38.06
N SER A 1066 32.77 27.15 37.66
CA SER A 1066 33.99 26.84 38.42
C SER A 1066 34.04 27.53 39.79
N LEU A 1067 33.36 28.67 39.94
CA LEU A 1067 33.24 29.42 41.19
C LEU A 1067 32.14 28.90 42.13
N ASN A 1068 31.14 28.19 41.60
CA ASN A 1068 29.97 27.69 42.36
C ASN A 1068 30.00 26.19 42.67
N GLY A 1069 31.05 25.45 42.26
CA GLY A 1069 31.23 24.05 42.65
C GLY A 1069 30.16 23.08 42.13
N VAL A 1070 29.62 23.33 40.93
CA VAL A 1070 28.61 22.45 40.32
C VAL A 1070 29.31 21.40 39.45
N ASP A 1071 29.35 20.16 39.95
CA ASP A 1071 30.04 19.03 39.32
C ASP A 1071 29.44 18.60 37.96
N ASN A 1072 30.28 17.94 37.15
CA ASN A 1072 30.03 17.26 35.86
C ASN A 1072 28.78 16.35 35.76
N LEU A 1073 28.05 16.15 36.86
CA LEU A 1073 26.81 15.40 36.93
C LEU A 1073 25.65 16.09 36.18
N LEU A 1074 25.67 17.43 36.10
CA LEU A 1074 24.59 18.22 35.49
C LEU A 1074 24.54 18.03 33.97
N VAL A 1075 25.68 18.14 33.28
CA VAL A 1075 25.82 17.89 31.84
C VAL A 1075 25.38 16.46 31.51
N TYR A 1076 25.70 15.51 32.38
CA TYR A 1076 25.33 14.11 32.23
C TYR A 1076 23.81 13.88 32.38
N ASN A 1077 23.15 14.57 33.32
CA ASN A 1077 21.70 14.49 33.51
C ASN A 1077 20.93 15.23 32.40
N THR A 1078 21.45 16.36 31.91
CA THR A 1078 20.85 17.12 30.80
C THR A 1078 20.90 16.33 29.48
N VAL A 1079 22.01 15.66 29.19
CA VAL A 1079 22.14 14.76 28.03
C VAL A 1079 21.18 13.55 28.13
N ASN A 1080 20.88 13.07 29.34
CA ASN A 1080 19.90 12.00 29.57
C ASN A 1080 18.44 12.48 29.58
N LEU A 1081 18.19 13.80 29.58
CA LEU A 1081 16.84 14.38 29.53
C LEU A 1081 16.40 14.68 28.09
N PHE A 1082 17.36 14.85 27.19
CA PHE A 1082 17.15 15.07 25.75
C PHE A 1082 17.25 13.79 24.90
N ASN A 1083 17.88 12.73 25.42
CA ASN A 1083 17.77 11.36 24.90
C ASN A 1083 16.56 10.67 25.51
#